data_AF-A0A3B8JIJ4-F1
#
_entry.id   AF-A0A3B8JIJ4-F1
#
_cell.length_a   1.000
_cell.length_b   1.000
_cell.length_c   1.000
_cell.angle_alpha   90.00
_cell.angle_beta   90.00
_cell.angle_gamma   90.00
#
_symmetry.space_group_name_H-M   'P 1'
#
loop_
_entity.id
_entity.type
_entity.pdbx_description
1 polymer ?
#
loop_
_entity_poly.entity_id
_entity_poly.type
_entity_poly.pdbx_seq_one_letter_code
_entity_poly.pdbx_strand_id
1 'polypeptide(L)'
;ITLTGNSSNDVGIDVSNTIASGGGKITLTTGSDIDTSRGTLDASSTTDNGGAIALNATGNITTANINSSGGLNAGSISLISQGGAIATTAGLLNALGGNNGGNITIQAPGNIGVGEIQTGFLVSGFNQDSGSLTIRSTGGSITSTSPLITAAAFGKGGNITLDAATGNLGVARMNASSQQGQGGLITLNAGGNNTITLNGDITTNQNNVTFNRPVNLVGDTSVNIGGTGDILFNNTVDGAFNLSLNPSSGTVQLNGFVGSSIPLDNFQASGNITTVNPAGIAITTVNNINAGVLNTSSPGNGGDVTLSAGGNISVNQINAQSLDGGTGGNVNITTGNFFQATGSFVDRNNVNASISVASGDEGGTVIIQHGGGGITPFTVGNAQINGTAGAITRGDANRRQTISPTQEFPFTYTQDSDRLQIISVPSTPVPPEPFPFLEQHPPYLNPEDSISNLANLIGNETGATTLIDRNPNTGDYNFTWNYPNNQTTLNVSSGLDPVESIDQDFEAQFERYFGENLTDQVVTSSSLRETLQEIEAQTGKKTAVVYARVLPDQLELVLAPPKGPPRRTTVAVDSQRVCSQVNEFRYAVNDVTTDNYLSSAQTLYKWLIAPLKTEIEALNIGALIFSSDRCLRSLPLAALHDGQQFLIEKYTVSAIPSVSLTDTSHKALQDARVLAMGASKFPNSQQNPLPKPLPAVPVELSTIVKKFRQGQFLLNEEFTLDNLREIRRQQRFDIVHLATHAGFTPEQQNRAYIEFWDARMRLNELRQVKWYAPPTVELLVLSACETALGDEETEFGFAGLAVQAGVKSVLASLWSVDDVGTLALMTEFYHQLSQASVTTKADALQKAQIAMLRGQIRIESGQLVGLETKVILPPEVKERSDRIFSHPYYWSGFMLTGSPW
;
A
#
# COMPACT_ATOMS: atom_id res chain seq x y z
N ILE A 1 -16.22 20.17 -36.28
CA ILE A 1 -16.09 19.20 -37.38
C ILE A 1 -17.31 18.30 -37.35
N THR A 2 -18.07 18.24 -38.45
CA THR A 2 -19.26 17.39 -38.56
C THR A 2 -19.14 16.53 -39.81
N LEU A 3 -19.21 15.21 -39.67
CA LEU A 3 -19.27 14.25 -40.77
C LEU A 3 -20.60 13.49 -40.65
N THR A 4 -21.41 13.52 -41.71
CA THR A 4 -22.74 12.89 -41.76
C THR A 4 -22.88 12.00 -42.99
N GLY A 5 -23.11 10.71 -42.75
CA GLY A 5 -23.69 9.78 -43.72
C GLY A 5 -25.19 9.60 -43.43
N ASN A 6 -26.04 9.76 -44.44
CA ASN A 6 -27.50 9.81 -44.31
C ASN A 6 -28.24 8.63 -45.01
N SER A 7 -27.58 7.52 -45.34
CA SER A 7 -28.25 6.36 -45.97
C SER A 7 -27.84 5.00 -45.39
N SER A 8 -28.77 4.02 -45.40
CA SER A 8 -28.50 2.62 -45.00
C SER A 8 -27.59 1.87 -45.98
N ASN A 9 -27.15 2.54 -47.05
CA ASN A 9 -26.18 2.04 -48.03
C ASN A 9 -24.82 2.76 -47.90
N ASP A 10 -24.61 3.53 -46.84
CA ASP A 10 -23.36 4.29 -46.66
C ASP A 10 -22.17 3.38 -46.36
N VAL A 11 -21.04 3.72 -46.99
CA VAL A 11 -19.71 3.23 -46.60
C VAL A 11 -19.44 3.76 -45.19
N GLY A 12 -19.04 2.90 -44.25
CA GLY A 12 -18.75 3.29 -42.87
C GLY A 12 -17.75 4.45 -42.77
N ILE A 13 -17.73 5.13 -41.63
CA ILE A 13 -16.75 6.20 -41.39
C ILE A 13 -15.46 5.56 -40.86
N ASP A 14 -14.40 5.58 -41.66
CA ASP A 14 -13.04 5.17 -41.25
C ASP A 14 -12.15 6.41 -41.11
N VAL A 15 -11.61 6.62 -39.90
CA VAL A 15 -10.66 7.68 -39.59
C VAL A 15 -9.32 7.06 -39.20
N SER A 16 -8.35 7.19 -40.11
CA SER A 16 -7.01 6.64 -39.96
C SER A 16 -5.95 7.65 -39.49
N ASN A 17 -6.31 8.92 -39.33
CA ASN A 17 -5.43 10.02 -38.89
C ASN A 17 -6.10 10.86 -37.79
N THR A 18 -5.34 11.71 -37.10
CA THR A 18 -5.90 12.60 -36.07
C THR A 18 -6.90 13.62 -36.66
N ILE A 19 -8.09 13.71 -36.08
CA ILE A 19 -9.05 14.79 -36.32
C ILE A 19 -8.96 15.75 -35.14
N ALA A 20 -8.33 16.91 -35.35
CA ALA A 20 -8.18 17.94 -34.34
C ALA A 20 -9.09 19.15 -34.62
N SER A 21 -9.81 19.64 -33.61
CA SER A 21 -10.69 20.82 -33.75
C SER A 21 -10.35 21.99 -32.82
N GLY A 22 -9.38 21.84 -31.91
CA GLY A 22 -8.91 22.90 -31.01
C GLY A 22 -10.01 23.51 -30.13
N GLY A 23 -10.76 22.68 -29.41
CA GLY A 23 -11.93 23.09 -28.62
C GLY A 23 -13.27 23.09 -29.39
N GLY A 24 -13.26 22.89 -30.71
CA GLY A 24 -14.48 22.78 -31.50
C GLY A 24 -15.18 21.42 -31.36
N LYS A 25 -16.52 21.38 -31.45
CA LYS A 25 -17.27 20.11 -31.42
C LYS A 25 -16.85 19.15 -32.55
N ILE A 26 -16.71 17.86 -32.26
CA ILE A 26 -16.58 16.78 -33.27
C ILE A 26 -17.86 15.94 -33.25
N THR A 27 -18.48 15.71 -34.41
CA THR A 27 -19.67 14.85 -34.53
C THR A 27 -19.57 13.99 -35.76
N LEU A 28 -19.57 12.67 -35.57
CA LEU A 28 -19.62 11.68 -36.63
C LEU A 28 -20.96 10.96 -36.53
N THR A 29 -21.76 10.99 -37.60
CA THR A 29 -23.05 10.29 -37.67
C THR A 29 -23.11 9.49 -38.96
N THR A 30 -23.48 8.22 -38.90
CA THR A 30 -23.62 7.35 -40.09
C THR A 30 -24.73 6.32 -39.95
N GLY A 31 -25.30 5.92 -41.10
CA GLY A 31 -26.22 4.80 -41.26
C GLY A 31 -25.54 3.42 -41.28
N SER A 32 -24.23 3.34 -40.96
CA SER A 32 -23.38 2.14 -40.98
C SER A 32 -22.44 2.09 -39.75
N ASP A 33 -21.27 1.45 -39.86
CA ASP A 33 -20.23 1.37 -38.81
C ASP A 33 -19.37 2.65 -38.72
N ILE A 34 -18.82 2.94 -37.53
CA ILE A 34 -17.75 3.94 -37.31
C ILE A 34 -16.50 3.22 -36.81
N ASP A 35 -15.37 3.40 -37.50
CA ASP A 35 -14.05 2.96 -37.05
C ASP A 35 -13.08 4.15 -36.99
N THR A 36 -12.69 4.52 -35.77
CA THR A 36 -11.69 5.55 -35.48
C THR A 36 -10.50 4.96 -34.72
N SER A 37 -10.39 3.62 -34.67
CA SER A 37 -9.39 2.90 -33.87
C SER A 37 -7.95 3.13 -34.30
N ARG A 38 -7.74 3.56 -35.55
CA ARG A 38 -6.42 3.83 -36.13
C ARG A 38 -5.97 5.29 -35.98
N GLY A 39 -6.84 6.17 -35.48
CA GLY A 39 -6.58 7.60 -35.31
C GLY A 39 -6.96 8.12 -33.92
N THR A 40 -6.83 9.43 -33.73
CA THR A 40 -7.25 10.13 -32.51
C THR A 40 -8.32 11.17 -32.83
N LEU A 41 -9.40 11.21 -32.06
CA LEU A 41 -10.37 12.31 -32.11
C LEU A 41 -10.02 13.32 -31.02
N ASP A 42 -9.53 14.50 -31.41
CA ASP A 42 -9.02 15.50 -30.49
C ASP A 42 -9.81 16.82 -30.60
N ALA A 43 -10.72 17.02 -29.67
CA ALA A 43 -11.43 18.27 -29.47
C ALA A 43 -10.90 19.07 -28.29
N SER A 44 -9.68 18.76 -27.82
CA SER A 44 -9.15 19.41 -26.64
C SER A 44 -8.80 20.89 -26.85
N SER A 45 -8.80 21.64 -25.75
CA SER A 45 -8.32 23.02 -25.68
C SER A 45 -7.48 23.21 -24.42
N THR A 46 -6.30 23.82 -24.54
CA THR A 46 -5.40 24.03 -23.39
C THR A 46 -5.73 25.29 -22.59
N THR A 47 -6.44 26.25 -23.17
CA THR A 47 -6.73 27.56 -22.55
C THR A 47 -8.23 27.85 -22.37
N ASP A 48 -9.10 27.06 -23.00
CA ASP A 48 -10.55 27.26 -23.01
C ASP A 48 -11.28 25.93 -22.78
N ASN A 49 -12.58 25.88 -23.03
CA ASN A 49 -13.38 24.67 -22.98
C ASN A 49 -12.98 23.68 -24.08
N GLY A 50 -12.94 22.40 -23.73
CA GLY A 50 -12.86 21.31 -24.70
C GLY A 50 -14.18 21.18 -25.47
N GLY A 51 -14.09 20.74 -26.72
CA GLY A 51 -15.25 20.53 -27.58
C GLY A 51 -15.88 19.17 -27.36
N ALA A 52 -17.21 19.09 -27.33
CA ALA A 52 -17.89 17.79 -27.20
C ALA A 52 -17.61 16.88 -28.41
N ILE A 53 -17.49 15.57 -28.15
CA ILE A 53 -17.28 14.54 -29.18
C ILE A 53 -18.46 13.58 -29.17
N ALA A 54 -19.15 13.43 -30.30
CA ALA A 54 -20.30 12.54 -30.45
C ALA A 54 -20.14 11.60 -31.65
N LEU A 55 -20.21 10.28 -31.41
CA LEU A 55 -20.23 9.23 -32.42
C LEU A 55 -21.59 8.54 -32.41
N ASN A 56 -22.33 8.63 -33.53
CA ASN A 56 -23.65 8.03 -33.69
C ASN A 56 -23.64 7.09 -34.90
N ALA A 57 -23.76 5.78 -34.65
CA ALA A 57 -23.78 4.75 -35.68
C ALA A 57 -25.06 3.92 -35.58
N THR A 58 -25.59 3.44 -36.71
CA THR A 58 -26.58 2.35 -36.67
C THR A 58 -25.88 1.00 -36.41
N GLY A 59 -24.67 0.83 -36.93
CA GLY A 59 -23.81 -0.34 -36.75
C GLY A 59 -22.85 -0.21 -35.57
N ASN A 60 -21.71 -0.89 -35.64
CA ASN A 60 -20.69 -0.91 -34.60
C ASN A 60 -19.93 0.42 -34.50
N ILE A 61 -19.41 0.72 -33.31
CA ILE A 61 -18.42 1.79 -33.11
C ILE A 61 -17.15 1.17 -32.54
N THR A 62 -16.05 1.28 -33.27
CA THR A 62 -14.71 0.92 -32.80
C THR A 62 -13.87 2.18 -32.73
N THR A 63 -13.31 2.49 -31.57
CA THR A 63 -12.48 3.70 -31.37
C THR A 63 -11.29 3.42 -30.48
N ALA A 64 -10.26 4.25 -30.59
CA ALA A 64 -9.14 4.31 -29.67
C ALA A 64 -9.21 5.62 -28.87
N ASN A 65 -8.25 6.52 -29.08
CA ASN A 65 -8.12 7.75 -28.28
C ASN A 65 -9.16 8.80 -28.66
N ILE A 66 -9.92 9.25 -27.65
CA ILE A 66 -10.84 10.39 -27.76
C ILE A 66 -10.44 11.39 -26.68
N ASN A 67 -10.03 12.59 -27.08
CA ASN A 67 -9.65 13.67 -26.19
C ASN A 67 -10.60 14.86 -26.33
N SER A 68 -11.40 15.09 -25.29
CA SER A 68 -12.36 16.19 -25.19
C SER A 68 -11.96 17.18 -24.07
N SER A 69 -10.69 17.14 -23.63
CA SER A 69 -10.23 17.88 -22.46
C SER A 69 -10.26 19.41 -22.65
N GLY A 70 -10.42 20.17 -21.57
CA GLY A 70 -10.44 21.63 -21.59
C GLY A 70 -9.59 22.25 -20.49
N GLY A 71 -8.86 23.33 -20.79
CA GLY A 71 -8.21 24.16 -19.79
C GLY A 71 -9.22 24.81 -18.82
N LEU A 72 -10.48 25.00 -19.25
CA LEU A 72 -11.60 25.40 -18.41
C LEU A 72 -12.58 24.24 -18.17
N ASN A 73 -13.56 24.00 -19.04
CA ASN A 73 -14.46 22.86 -18.90
C ASN A 73 -14.20 21.83 -19.98
N ALA A 74 -14.27 20.55 -19.66
CA ALA A 74 -14.20 19.51 -20.69
C ALA A 74 -15.52 19.45 -21.50
N GLY A 75 -15.39 19.03 -22.76
CA GLY A 75 -16.54 18.60 -23.55
C GLY A 75 -17.03 17.22 -23.12
N SER A 76 -18.30 16.91 -23.37
CA SER A 76 -18.84 15.56 -23.15
C SER A 76 -18.48 14.62 -24.30
N ILE A 77 -18.29 13.34 -23.98
CA ILE A 77 -18.10 12.26 -24.97
C ILE A 77 -19.37 11.41 -25.01
N SER A 78 -19.94 11.22 -26.19
CA SER A 78 -21.14 10.40 -26.38
C SER A 78 -20.95 9.40 -27.52
N LEU A 79 -21.01 8.12 -27.20
CA LEU A 79 -20.89 7.01 -28.16
C LEU A 79 -22.20 6.23 -28.18
N ILE A 80 -22.94 6.29 -29.28
CA ILE A 80 -24.27 5.69 -29.39
C ILE A 80 -24.33 4.81 -30.64
N SER A 81 -24.44 3.50 -30.42
CA SER A 81 -24.76 2.51 -31.45
C SER A 81 -26.24 2.13 -31.35
N GLN A 82 -26.98 2.16 -32.47
CA GLN A 82 -28.41 1.80 -32.48
C GLN A 82 -28.66 0.30 -32.68
N GLY A 83 -27.71 -0.44 -33.25
CA GLY A 83 -27.86 -1.84 -33.64
C GLY A 83 -26.63 -2.73 -33.45
N GLY A 84 -25.48 -2.16 -33.06
CA GLY A 84 -24.20 -2.85 -32.97
C GLY A 84 -23.58 -2.88 -31.57
N ALA A 85 -22.30 -3.25 -31.52
CA ALA A 85 -21.44 -3.22 -30.35
C ALA A 85 -20.58 -1.94 -30.31
N ILE A 86 -20.01 -1.63 -29.14
CA ILE A 86 -19.03 -0.54 -28.99
C ILE A 86 -17.74 -1.09 -28.39
N ALA A 87 -16.60 -0.77 -29.00
CA ALA A 87 -15.29 -1.13 -28.48
C ALA A 87 -14.40 0.12 -28.39
N THR A 88 -13.94 0.44 -27.18
CA THR A 88 -12.99 1.53 -26.90
C THR A 88 -11.69 1.02 -26.27
N THR A 89 -11.49 -0.29 -26.25
CA THR A 89 -10.37 -0.98 -25.55
C THR A 89 -8.99 -0.61 -26.06
N ALA A 90 -8.89 -0.01 -27.25
CA ALA A 90 -7.63 0.36 -27.89
C ALA A 90 -7.07 1.73 -27.45
N GLY A 91 -7.76 2.49 -26.60
CA GLY A 91 -7.28 3.82 -26.19
C GLY A 91 -8.01 4.44 -25.00
N LEU A 92 -7.67 5.69 -24.71
CA LEU A 92 -8.19 6.48 -23.60
C LEU A 92 -9.37 7.35 -24.05
N LEU A 93 -10.45 7.35 -23.27
CA LEU A 93 -11.49 8.38 -23.34
C LEU A 93 -11.22 9.45 -22.27
N ASN A 94 -10.77 10.62 -22.71
CA ASN A 94 -10.37 11.74 -21.86
C ASN A 94 -11.38 12.89 -21.97
N ALA A 95 -12.08 13.17 -20.87
CA ALA A 95 -12.96 14.34 -20.72
C ALA A 95 -12.56 15.17 -19.49
N LEU A 96 -11.26 15.42 -19.32
CA LEU A 96 -10.70 16.21 -18.22
C LEU A 96 -10.90 17.71 -18.43
N GLY A 97 -11.43 18.42 -17.43
CA GLY A 97 -11.54 19.88 -17.45
C GLY A 97 -10.77 20.51 -16.30
N GLY A 98 -10.18 21.68 -16.51
CA GLY A 98 -9.52 22.45 -15.45
C GLY A 98 -10.46 22.94 -14.35
N ASN A 99 -11.75 23.16 -14.65
CA ASN A 99 -12.82 23.53 -13.74
C ASN A 99 -13.81 22.37 -13.55
N ASN A 100 -14.49 21.95 -14.64
CA ASN A 100 -15.46 20.86 -14.61
C ASN A 100 -15.12 19.78 -15.63
N GLY A 101 -15.20 18.51 -15.20
CA GLY A 101 -15.08 17.36 -16.07
C GLY A 101 -16.27 17.18 -17.00
N GLY A 102 -16.05 16.55 -18.15
CA GLY A 102 -17.11 16.23 -19.11
C GLY A 102 -17.74 14.87 -18.84
N ASN A 103 -19.05 14.76 -19.04
CA ASN A 103 -19.75 13.47 -18.93
C ASN A 103 -19.37 12.53 -20.09
N ILE A 104 -19.30 11.24 -19.79
CA ILE A 104 -19.08 10.20 -20.79
C ILE A 104 -20.27 9.24 -20.79
N THR A 105 -20.92 9.12 -21.95
CA THR A 105 -22.07 8.24 -22.17
C THR A 105 -21.77 7.26 -23.29
N ILE A 106 -21.84 5.97 -23.00
CA ILE A 106 -21.65 4.89 -23.98
C ILE A 106 -22.92 4.02 -23.98
N GLN A 107 -23.58 3.88 -25.12
CA GLN A 107 -24.83 3.13 -25.23
C GLN A 107 -24.85 2.27 -26.49
N ALA A 108 -25.16 0.98 -26.33
CA ALA A 108 -25.27 0.03 -27.42
C ALA A 108 -26.29 -1.08 -27.09
N PRO A 109 -26.94 -1.72 -28.07
CA PRO A 109 -27.63 -2.98 -27.84
C PRO A 109 -26.66 -4.17 -27.73
N GLY A 110 -25.51 -4.13 -28.41
CA GLY A 110 -24.50 -5.18 -28.37
C GLY A 110 -23.55 -5.07 -27.17
N ASN A 111 -22.48 -5.86 -27.21
CA ASN A 111 -21.43 -5.82 -26.19
C ASN A 111 -20.73 -4.46 -26.16
N ILE A 112 -20.31 -4.03 -24.98
CA ILE A 112 -19.51 -2.82 -24.79
C ILE A 112 -18.20 -3.19 -24.11
N GLY A 113 -17.11 -3.09 -24.86
CA GLY A 113 -15.74 -3.23 -24.35
C GLY A 113 -15.12 -1.86 -24.12
N VAL A 114 -14.63 -1.61 -22.91
CA VAL A 114 -14.12 -0.30 -22.51
C VAL A 114 -12.67 -0.40 -22.06
N GLY A 115 -11.83 0.47 -22.63
CA GLY A 115 -10.45 0.72 -22.22
C GLY A 115 -10.38 1.66 -21.02
N GLU A 116 -9.35 2.50 -20.96
CA GLU A 116 -9.21 3.48 -19.88
C GLU A 116 -10.18 4.66 -20.07
N ILE A 117 -10.80 5.10 -18.98
CA ILE A 117 -11.67 6.29 -18.96
C ILE A 117 -11.22 7.24 -17.86
N GLN A 118 -11.05 8.52 -18.22
CA GLN A 118 -10.73 9.61 -17.30
C GLN A 118 -11.67 10.81 -17.51
N THR A 119 -12.46 11.15 -16.49
CA THR A 119 -13.29 12.37 -16.45
C THR A 119 -12.93 13.32 -15.32
N GLY A 120 -11.95 12.98 -14.47
CA GLY A 120 -11.36 13.85 -13.46
C GLY A 120 -9.93 13.45 -13.07
N PHE A 121 -9.20 14.33 -12.37
CA PHE A 121 -7.76 14.19 -12.10
C PHE A 121 -7.37 14.57 -10.66
N LEU A 122 -6.28 13.98 -10.16
CA LEU A 122 -5.76 14.13 -8.79
C LEU A 122 -4.49 15.01 -8.68
N VAL A 123 -4.11 15.77 -9.73
CA VAL A 123 -2.88 16.57 -9.71
C VAL A 123 -3.08 17.97 -10.35
N SER A 124 -3.05 19.02 -9.51
CA SER A 124 -2.97 20.47 -9.78
C SER A 124 -4.02 21.19 -10.69
N GLY A 125 -4.96 21.91 -10.03
CA GLY A 125 -5.83 23.03 -10.51
C GLY A 125 -7.09 22.64 -11.33
N PHE A 126 -8.36 22.90 -10.96
CA PHE A 126 -9.01 23.85 -10.02
C PHE A 126 -10.44 23.40 -9.55
N ASN A 127 -10.85 23.90 -8.37
CA ASN A 127 -12.16 24.34 -7.82
C ASN A 127 -13.55 23.63 -8.00
N GLN A 128 -13.89 22.78 -8.98
CA GLN A 128 -15.29 22.28 -9.17
C GLN A 128 -15.46 20.76 -9.48
N ASP A 129 -16.58 20.33 -10.09
CA ASP A 129 -17.10 18.95 -10.13
C ASP A 129 -16.55 18.11 -11.30
N SER A 130 -16.33 16.81 -11.09
CA SER A 130 -15.97 15.85 -12.14
C SER A 130 -17.20 15.38 -12.94
N GLY A 131 -16.95 14.95 -14.19
CA GLY A 131 -17.97 14.40 -15.07
C GLY A 131 -18.37 12.98 -14.69
N SER A 132 -19.64 12.63 -14.87
CA SER A 132 -20.17 11.28 -14.61
C SER A 132 -19.97 10.34 -15.81
N LEU A 133 -19.84 9.06 -15.52
CA LEU A 133 -19.73 7.97 -16.48
C LEU A 133 -21.01 7.13 -16.48
N THR A 134 -21.63 6.96 -17.65
CA THR A 134 -22.75 6.03 -17.84
C THR A 134 -22.47 5.11 -19.02
N ILE A 135 -22.46 3.80 -18.77
CA ILE A 135 -22.30 2.76 -19.79
C ILE A 135 -23.52 1.85 -19.74
N ARG A 136 -24.25 1.75 -20.85
CA ARG A 136 -25.48 0.97 -20.92
C ARG A 136 -25.52 0.04 -22.13
N SER A 137 -25.55 -1.26 -21.88
CA SER A 137 -25.84 -2.28 -22.89
C SER A 137 -27.24 -2.84 -22.69
N THR A 138 -28.12 -2.79 -23.70
CA THR A 138 -29.47 -3.35 -23.57
C THR A 138 -29.56 -4.85 -23.87
N GLY A 139 -28.65 -5.38 -24.69
CA GLY A 139 -28.67 -6.76 -25.20
C GLY A 139 -27.36 -7.54 -25.00
N GLY A 140 -26.29 -6.90 -24.51
CA GLY A 140 -24.94 -7.46 -24.45
C GLY A 140 -24.28 -7.28 -23.08
N SER A 141 -23.04 -7.76 -22.99
CA SER A 141 -22.19 -7.63 -21.79
C SER A 141 -21.40 -6.32 -21.81
N ILE A 142 -21.06 -5.82 -20.63
CA ILE A 142 -20.13 -4.70 -20.46
C ILE A 142 -18.84 -5.27 -19.85
N THR A 143 -17.69 -4.90 -20.40
CA THR A 143 -16.39 -5.32 -19.87
C THR A 143 -15.43 -4.13 -19.85
N SER A 144 -14.88 -3.84 -18.69
CA SER A 144 -13.81 -2.85 -18.50
C SER A 144 -12.50 -3.57 -18.22
N THR A 145 -11.48 -3.34 -19.04
CA THR A 145 -10.14 -3.91 -18.84
C THR A 145 -9.17 -2.96 -18.15
N SER A 146 -9.56 -1.69 -18.02
CA SER A 146 -8.76 -0.63 -17.42
C SER A 146 -9.57 0.13 -16.36
N PRO A 147 -8.93 1.00 -15.54
CA PRO A 147 -9.63 1.78 -14.53
C PRO A 147 -10.67 2.73 -15.10
N LEU A 148 -11.79 2.86 -14.39
CA LEU A 148 -12.82 3.87 -14.64
C LEU A 148 -12.69 4.98 -13.59
N ILE A 149 -12.28 6.18 -14.00
CA ILE A 149 -11.93 7.26 -13.08
C ILE A 149 -12.83 8.48 -13.31
N THR A 150 -13.60 8.80 -12.28
CA THR A 150 -14.46 10.00 -12.18
C THR A 150 -14.16 10.81 -10.91
N ALA A 151 -12.93 10.69 -10.40
CA ALA A 151 -12.51 11.31 -9.14
C ALA A 151 -12.30 12.84 -9.27
N ALA A 152 -12.45 13.56 -8.15
CA ALA A 152 -12.23 15.01 -8.07
C ALA A 152 -11.20 15.38 -6.98
N ALA A 153 -10.53 16.53 -7.15
CA ALA A 153 -9.67 17.07 -6.10
C ALA A 153 -10.47 17.95 -5.11
N PHE A 154 -11.21 18.93 -5.62
CA PHE A 154 -11.86 19.96 -4.78
C PHE A 154 -13.40 19.91 -4.78
N GLY A 155 -14.03 19.66 -5.94
CA GLY A 155 -15.49 19.54 -6.03
C GLY A 155 -16.00 18.10 -5.90
N LYS A 156 -17.17 17.80 -6.47
CA LYS A 156 -17.78 16.48 -6.38
C LYS A 156 -17.19 15.50 -7.38
N GLY A 157 -16.94 14.26 -6.94
CA GLY A 157 -16.65 13.14 -7.84
C GLY A 157 -17.88 12.81 -8.70
N GLY A 158 -17.64 12.39 -9.94
CA GLY A 158 -18.70 12.01 -10.87
C GLY A 158 -19.24 10.61 -10.56
N ASN A 159 -20.52 10.38 -10.82
CA ASN A 159 -21.12 9.07 -10.62
C ASN A 159 -20.61 8.07 -11.67
N ILE A 160 -20.53 6.78 -11.30
CA ILE A 160 -20.26 5.69 -12.23
C ILE A 160 -21.48 4.77 -12.25
N THR A 161 -22.15 4.67 -13.41
CA THR A 161 -23.30 3.78 -13.62
C THR A 161 -23.00 2.82 -14.76
N LEU A 162 -22.92 1.53 -14.45
CA LEU A 162 -22.80 0.45 -15.44
C LEU A 162 -24.09 -0.36 -15.45
N ASP A 163 -24.72 -0.49 -16.62
CA ASP A 163 -26.00 -1.19 -16.78
C ASP A 163 -25.98 -2.14 -17.99
N ALA A 164 -25.69 -3.42 -17.73
CA ALA A 164 -25.76 -4.51 -18.69
C ALA A 164 -27.10 -5.24 -18.57
N ALA A 165 -28.16 -4.70 -19.18
CA ALA A 165 -29.55 -5.08 -18.90
C ALA A 165 -29.90 -6.56 -19.12
N THR A 166 -29.15 -7.28 -19.95
CA THR A 166 -29.32 -8.71 -20.23
C THR A 166 -28.00 -9.51 -20.28
N GLY A 167 -26.85 -8.86 -20.12
CA GLY A 167 -25.53 -9.49 -20.18
C GLY A 167 -24.76 -9.48 -18.86
N ASN A 168 -23.53 -9.98 -18.90
CA ASN A 168 -22.60 -9.95 -17.76
C ASN A 168 -21.94 -8.57 -17.64
N LEU A 169 -21.46 -8.27 -16.44
CA LEU A 169 -20.68 -7.08 -16.17
C LEU A 169 -19.30 -7.48 -15.64
N GLY A 170 -18.24 -7.18 -16.37
CA GLY A 170 -16.86 -7.35 -15.92
C GLY A 170 -16.24 -6.00 -15.60
N VAL A 171 -15.79 -5.80 -14.36
CA VAL A 171 -15.23 -4.53 -13.90
C VAL A 171 -13.86 -4.76 -13.29
N ALA A 172 -12.90 -3.93 -13.73
CA ALA A 172 -11.61 -3.77 -13.09
C ALA A 172 -11.74 -2.76 -11.92
N ARG A 173 -10.82 -1.80 -11.83
CA ARG A 173 -10.79 -0.77 -10.78
C ARG A 173 -11.75 0.39 -11.07
N MET A 174 -12.38 0.94 -10.03
CA MET A 174 -13.19 2.16 -10.12
C MET A 174 -12.80 3.18 -9.06
N ASN A 175 -12.71 4.46 -9.43
CA ASN A 175 -12.46 5.54 -8.49
C ASN A 175 -13.38 6.73 -8.79
N ALA A 176 -14.34 6.97 -7.89
CA ALA A 176 -15.23 8.11 -7.92
C ALA A 176 -15.00 9.07 -6.73
N SER A 177 -13.90 8.93 -6.00
CA SER A 177 -13.64 9.71 -4.78
C SER A 177 -13.42 11.20 -5.03
N SER A 178 -13.54 12.00 -3.97
CA SER A 178 -13.12 13.40 -3.93
C SER A 178 -12.24 13.68 -2.70
N GLN A 179 -11.14 14.42 -2.88
CA GLN A 179 -10.22 14.72 -1.77
C GLN A 179 -10.80 15.74 -0.77
N GLN A 180 -11.44 16.82 -1.26
CA GLN A 180 -12.07 17.85 -0.40
C GLN A 180 -13.60 17.92 -0.51
N GLY A 181 -14.20 17.23 -1.47
CA GLY A 181 -15.64 17.24 -1.72
C GLY A 181 -16.30 15.87 -1.51
N GLN A 182 -17.51 15.73 -2.05
CA GLN A 182 -18.29 14.48 -2.03
C GLN A 182 -17.87 13.60 -3.22
N GLY A 183 -17.50 12.35 -3.00
CA GLY A 183 -17.27 11.39 -4.09
C GLY A 183 -18.56 11.07 -4.84
N GLY A 184 -18.48 10.37 -5.96
CA GLY A 184 -19.62 9.94 -6.76
C GLY A 184 -20.26 8.65 -6.26
N LEU A 185 -21.55 8.49 -6.57
CA LEU A 185 -22.27 7.22 -6.41
C LEU A 185 -21.79 6.21 -7.45
N ILE A 186 -21.57 4.97 -7.03
CA ILE A 186 -21.20 3.87 -7.92
C ILE A 186 -22.34 2.84 -7.93
N THR A 187 -22.91 2.56 -9.10
CA THR A 187 -24.01 1.60 -9.28
C THR A 187 -23.70 0.61 -10.39
N LEU A 188 -23.72 -0.68 -10.05
CA LEU A 188 -23.46 -1.79 -10.96
C LEU A 188 -24.71 -2.65 -11.14
N ASN A 189 -25.22 -2.67 -12.37
CA ASN A 189 -26.39 -3.46 -12.77
C ASN A 189 -26.00 -4.47 -13.86
N ALA A 190 -26.41 -5.72 -13.66
CA ALA A 190 -26.42 -6.74 -14.70
C ALA A 190 -27.84 -7.31 -14.86
N GLY A 191 -28.13 -7.98 -15.97
CA GLY A 191 -29.46 -8.47 -16.32
C GLY A 191 -29.76 -9.88 -15.87
N GLY A 192 -31.04 -10.23 -15.64
CA GLY A 192 -31.45 -11.63 -15.42
C GLY A 192 -30.66 -12.38 -14.33
N ASN A 193 -30.17 -13.58 -14.62
CA ASN A 193 -29.33 -14.38 -13.71
C ASN A 193 -27.81 -14.15 -13.93
N ASN A 194 -27.43 -13.07 -14.63
CA ASN A 194 -26.03 -12.79 -14.94
C ASN A 194 -25.28 -12.20 -13.75
N THR A 195 -23.95 -12.31 -13.79
CA THR A 195 -23.06 -11.98 -12.70
C THR A 195 -22.27 -10.69 -12.95
N ILE A 196 -21.90 -10.02 -11.87
CA ILE A 196 -20.87 -8.98 -11.83
C ILE A 196 -19.56 -9.68 -11.50
N THR A 197 -18.58 -9.60 -12.38
CA THR A 197 -17.21 -10.09 -12.14
C THR A 197 -16.36 -8.91 -11.67
N LEU A 198 -15.75 -9.02 -10.49
CA LEU A 198 -14.89 -8.00 -9.90
C LEU A 198 -13.44 -8.46 -9.84
N ASN A 199 -12.54 -7.62 -10.33
CA ASN A 199 -11.10 -7.86 -10.39
C ASN A 199 -10.27 -6.64 -9.95
N GLY A 200 -10.79 -5.84 -9.02
CA GLY A 200 -10.07 -4.65 -8.58
C GLY A 200 -10.87 -3.77 -7.63
N ASP A 201 -10.17 -2.82 -7.03
CA ASP A 201 -10.70 -1.99 -5.96
C ASP A 201 -11.73 -0.96 -6.44
N ILE A 202 -12.62 -0.62 -5.52
CA ILE A 202 -13.66 0.38 -5.72
C ILE A 202 -13.56 1.42 -4.61
N THR A 203 -13.32 2.68 -4.99
CA THR A 203 -13.13 3.77 -4.03
C THR A 203 -14.08 4.93 -4.30
N THR A 204 -14.74 5.42 -3.25
CA THR A 204 -15.48 6.69 -3.23
C THR A 204 -15.46 7.29 -1.82
N ASN A 205 -16.17 8.39 -1.60
CA ASN A 205 -16.42 8.94 -0.27
C ASN A 205 -17.79 9.62 -0.22
N GLN A 206 -18.42 9.58 0.95
CA GLN A 206 -19.75 10.13 1.30
C GLN A 206 -20.95 9.53 0.56
N ASN A 207 -20.74 8.89 -0.59
CA ASN A 207 -21.77 8.23 -1.40
C ASN A 207 -21.60 6.73 -1.45
N ASN A 208 -22.67 6.05 -1.85
CA ASN A 208 -22.76 4.59 -1.76
C ASN A 208 -22.09 3.87 -2.93
N VAL A 209 -21.79 2.59 -2.69
CA VAL A 209 -21.45 1.62 -3.74
C VAL A 209 -22.52 0.52 -3.72
N THR A 210 -23.20 0.31 -4.84
CA THR A 210 -24.32 -0.65 -4.94
C THR A 210 -24.09 -1.69 -6.03
N PHE A 211 -24.18 -2.96 -5.64
CA PHE A 211 -24.13 -4.14 -6.52
C PHE A 211 -25.52 -4.78 -6.59
N ASN A 212 -26.19 -4.70 -7.74
CA ASN A 212 -27.58 -5.14 -7.88
C ASN A 212 -27.74 -6.61 -8.34
N ARG A 213 -26.65 -7.37 -8.45
CA ARG A 213 -26.62 -8.74 -8.97
C ARG A 213 -25.54 -9.59 -8.28
N PRO A 214 -25.58 -10.93 -8.43
CA PRO A 214 -24.54 -11.81 -7.89
C PRO A 214 -23.16 -11.35 -8.30
N VAL A 215 -22.24 -11.31 -7.34
CA VAL A 215 -20.84 -10.90 -7.53
C VAL A 215 -19.95 -12.13 -7.49
N ASN A 216 -19.09 -12.27 -8.49
CA ASN A 216 -18.03 -13.27 -8.53
C ASN A 216 -16.67 -12.56 -8.48
N LEU A 217 -15.89 -12.83 -7.43
CA LEU A 217 -14.54 -12.32 -7.29
C LEU A 217 -13.59 -13.17 -8.14
N VAL A 218 -12.77 -12.50 -8.94
CA VAL A 218 -11.68 -13.15 -9.72
C VAL A 218 -10.30 -12.63 -9.33
N GLY A 219 -10.25 -11.78 -8.31
CA GLY A 219 -9.06 -11.25 -7.67
C GLY A 219 -9.44 -10.64 -6.32
N ASP A 220 -8.45 -10.43 -5.46
CA ASP A 220 -8.64 -9.73 -4.18
C ASP A 220 -9.26 -8.35 -4.42
N THR A 221 -10.27 -8.02 -3.63
CA THR A 221 -11.09 -6.83 -3.87
C THR A 221 -11.32 -6.07 -2.56
N SER A 222 -11.01 -4.77 -2.57
CA SER A 222 -11.43 -3.86 -1.52
C SER A 222 -12.47 -2.85 -2.02
N VAL A 223 -13.47 -2.58 -1.18
CA VAL A 223 -14.46 -1.52 -1.40
C VAL A 223 -14.29 -0.49 -0.28
N ASN A 224 -13.76 0.68 -0.62
CA ASN A 224 -13.36 1.71 0.33
C ASN A 224 -14.27 2.94 0.20
N ILE A 225 -14.93 3.32 1.28
CA ILE A 225 -15.77 4.53 1.32
C ILE A 225 -15.32 5.43 2.47
N GLY A 226 -14.73 6.59 2.14
CA GLY A 226 -14.49 7.65 3.12
C GLY A 226 -15.80 8.32 3.56
N GLY A 227 -15.95 8.73 4.82
CA GLY A 227 -17.20 9.37 5.30
C GLY A 227 -18.41 8.42 5.37
N THR A 228 -19.59 8.93 5.05
CA THR A 228 -20.91 8.37 5.45
C THR A 228 -21.56 7.38 4.47
N GLY A 229 -20.92 7.06 3.34
CA GLY A 229 -21.55 6.21 2.32
C GLY A 229 -21.58 4.74 2.70
N ASP A 230 -22.61 4.04 2.24
CA ASP A 230 -22.85 2.61 2.49
C ASP A 230 -22.34 1.72 1.33
N ILE A 231 -22.04 0.46 1.65
CA ILE A 231 -21.73 -0.59 0.68
C ILE A 231 -22.88 -1.58 0.64
N LEU A 232 -23.55 -1.74 -0.51
CA LEU A 232 -24.74 -2.57 -0.65
C LEU A 232 -24.51 -3.72 -1.65
N PHE A 233 -24.52 -4.95 -1.16
CA PHE A 233 -24.62 -6.15 -1.98
C PHE A 233 -26.05 -6.69 -1.95
N ASN A 234 -26.79 -6.51 -3.04
CA ASN A 234 -28.19 -6.95 -3.14
C ASN A 234 -28.35 -8.44 -3.50
N ASN A 235 -27.25 -9.19 -3.60
CA ASN A 235 -27.25 -10.60 -3.95
C ASN A 235 -25.99 -11.31 -3.41
N THR A 236 -25.74 -12.55 -3.86
CA THR A 236 -24.59 -13.34 -3.38
C THR A 236 -23.25 -12.72 -3.77
N VAL A 237 -22.22 -13.03 -2.98
CA VAL A 237 -20.82 -12.71 -3.28
C VAL A 237 -20.01 -13.99 -3.11
N ASP A 238 -19.36 -14.45 -4.17
CA ASP A 238 -18.63 -15.72 -4.19
C ASP A 238 -17.25 -15.52 -4.85
N GLY A 239 -16.31 -16.44 -4.60
CA GLY A 239 -15.00 -16.47 -5.26
C GLY A 239 -13.85 -16.63 -4.25
N ALA A 240 -12.85 -17.47 -4.58
CA ALA A 240 -11.78 -17.87 -3.66
C ALA A 240 -10.68 -16.80 -3.48
N PHE A 241 -11.10 -15.58 -3.14
CA PHE A 241 -10.27 -14.39 -2.99
C PHE A 241 -10.65 -13.61 -1.73
N ASN A 242 -9.82 -12.66 -1.34
CA ASN A 242 -10.07 -11.79 -0.20
C ASN A 242 -11.09 -10.69 -0.56
N LEU A 243 -11.99 -10.43 0.38
CA LEU A 243 -12.94 -9.32 0.31
C LEU A 243 -12.80 -8.41 1.53
N SER A 244 -12.43 -7.15 1.31
CA SER A 244 -12.38 -6.12 2.35
C SER A 244 -13.41 -5.02 2.10
N LEU A 245 -14.29 -4.79 3.07
CA LEU A 245 -15.36 -3.81 3.00
C LEU A 245 -15.15 -2.72 4.05
N ASN A 246 -14.73 -1.54 3.60
CA ASN A 246 -14.20 -0.49 4.46
C ASN A 246 -14.99 0.82 4.37
N PRO A 247 -16.24 0.87 4.86
CA PRO A 247 -16.92 2.14 5.06
C PRO A 247 -16.38 2.82 6.32
N SER A 248 -16.10 4.12 6.23
CA SER A 248 -15.52 4.89 7.34
C SER A 248 -16.54 5.16 8.45
N SER A 249 -17.76 5.58 8.10
CA SER A 249 -18.88 5.71 9.06
C SER A 249 -20.21 5.16 8.56
N GLY A 250 -20.26 4.70 7.30
CA GLY A 250 -21.43 4.02 6.74
C GLY A 250 -21.53 2.55 7.18
N THR A 251 -22.51 1.87 6.60
CA THR A 251 -22.81 0.46 6.86
C THR A 251 -22.48 -0.42 5.65
N VAL A 252 -22.32 -1.71 5.92
CA VAL A 252 -22.30 -2.75 4.91
C VAL A 252 -23.67 -3.43 4.93
N GLN A 253 -24.32 -3.54 3.79
CA GLN A 253 -25.59 -4.27 3.67
C GLN A 253 -25.39 -5.51 2.79
N LEU A 254 -25.56 -6.69 3.39
CA LEU A 254 -25.45 -7.99 2.72
C LEU A 254 -26.84 -8.62 2.62
N ASN A 255 -27.49 -8.49 1.46
CA ASN A 255 -28.83 -9.04 1.22
C ASN A 255 -28.81 -10.42 0.56
N GLY A 256 -27.62 -10.97 0.30
CA GLY A 256 -27.39 -12.34 -0.15
C GLY A 256 -26.26 -13.00 0.63
N PHE A 257 -26.05 -14.29 0.38
CA PHE A 257 -25.00 -15.06 1.05
C PHE A 257 -23.60 -14.75 0.50
N VAL A 258 -22.61 -14.77 1.39
CA VAL A 258 -21.20 -14.59 1.06
C VAL A 258 -20.47 -15.92 1.16
N GLY A 259 -19.79 -16.33 0.09
CA GLY A 259 -19.03 -17.57 0.00
C GLY A 259 -19.88 -18.84 -0.07
N SER A 260 -21.13 -18.73 -0.54
CA SER A 260 -22.10 -19.83 -0.53
C SER A 260 -21.84 -20.93 -1.55
N SER A 261 -21.41 -20.55 -2.76
CA SER A 261 -21.10 -21.46 -3.86
C SER A 261 -19.60 -21.71 -3.94
N ILE A 262 -18.81 -20.64 -3.76
CA ILE A 262 -17.36 -20.68 -3.69
C ILE A 262 -16.95 -19.86 -2.46
N PRO A 263 -16.52 -20.50 -1.36
CA PRO A 263 -16.05 -19.81 -0.16
C PRO A 263 -15.00 -18.75 -0.50
N LEU A 264 -15.06 -17.61 0.21
CA LEU A 264 -14.01 -16.60 0.09
C LEU A 264 -12.72 -17.09 0.75
N ASP A 265 -11.58 -16.46 0.43
CA ASP A 265 -10.33 -16.75 1.14
C ASP A 265 -10.39 -16.16 2.56
N ASN A 266 -10.41 -14.83 2.67
CA ASN A 266 -10.72 -14.10 3.90
C ASN A 266 -11.83 -13.06 3.66
N PHE A 267 -12.59 -12.77 4.72
CA PHE A 267 -13.59 -11.70 4.74
C PHE A 267 -13.26 -10.69 5.84
N GLN A 268 -13.17 -9.41 5.47
CA GLN A 268 -12.97 -8.30 6.39
C GLN A 268 -14.02 -7.21 6.19
N ALA A 269 -14.62 -6.72 7.28
CA ALA A 269 -15.52 -5.58 7.25
C ALA A 269 -15.34 -4.66 8.47
N SER A 270 -14.99 -3.40 8.25
CA SER A 270 -14.76 -2.41 9.32
C SER A 270 -16.04 -1.77 9.86
N GLY A 271 -17.12 -1.78 9.06
CA GLY A 271 -18.42 -1.18 9.41
C GLY A 271 -19.43 -2.16 10.00
N ASN A 272 -20.56 -1.64 10.45
CA ASN A 272 -21.71 -2.47 10.85
C ASN A 272 -22.28 -3.18 9.63
N ILE A 273 -22.45 -4.50 9.72
CA ILE A 273 -23.11 -5.31 8.70
C ILE A 273 -24.60 -5.46 9.04
N THR A 274 -25.44 -5.16 8.07
CA THR A 274 -26.89 -5.24 8.14
C THR A 274 -27.44 -6.01 6.93
N THR A 275 -28.74 -6.25 6.91
CA THR A 275 -29.43 -6.96 5.83
C THR A 275 -30.90 -6.56 5.77
N VAL A 276 -31.61 -6.83 4.67
CA VAL A 276 -33.05 -6.56 4.54
C VAL A 276 -33.88 -7.67 5.18
N ASN A 277 -34.60 -7.37 6.25
CA ASN A 277 -35.44 -8.34 6.96
C ASN A 277 -36.54 -9.00 6.07
N PRO A 278 -36.77 -10.34 6.14
CA PRO A 278 -36.14 -11.31 7.05
C PRO A 278 -34.89 -12.01 6.48
N ALA A 279 -34.17 -11.40 5.54
CA ALA A 279 -32.87 -11.93 5.15
C ALA A 279 -31.93 -11.97 6.37
N GLY A 280 -31.15 -13.03 6.46
CA GLY A 280 -30.09 -13.19 7.46
C GLY A 280 -28.73 -12.80 6.90
N ILE A 281 -27.69 -12.94 7.72
CA ILE A 281 -26.30 -12.81 7.29
C ILE A 281 -25.68 -14.20 7.25
N ALA A 282 -25.19 -14.64 6.10
CA ALA A 282 -24.41 -15.87 5.98
C ALA A 282 -23.07 -15.60 5.32
N ILE A 283 -21.97 -15.94 5.98
CA ILE A 283 -20.59 -15.72 5.51
C ILE A 283 -19.80 -17.01 5.66
N THR A 284 -19.21 -17.48 4.56
CA THR A 284 -18.36 -18.67 4.52
C THR A 284 -16.99 -18.33 3.92
N THR A 285 -15.92 -18.66 4.63
CA THR A 285 -14.53 -18.45 4.19
C THR A 285 -13.68 -19.70 4.42
N VAL A 286 -12.57 -19.80 3.69
CA VAL A 286 -11.55 -20.84 3.89
C VAL A 286 -10.71 -20.49 5.12
N ASN A 287 -10.26 -19.24 5.22
CA ASN A 287 -9.41 -18.78 6.29
C ASN A 287 -10.23 -18.01 7.33
N ASN A 288 -10.15 -16.68 7.38
CA ASN A 288 -10.67 -15.91 8.51
C ASN A 288 -11.93 -15.11 8.16
N ILE A 289 -12.73 -14.81 9.19
CA ILE A 289 -13.80 -13.80 9.16
C ILE A 289 -13.45 -12.75 10.22
N ASN A 290 -13.31 -11.50 9.82
CA ASN A 290 -13.19 -10.35 10.70
C ASN A 290 -14.29 -9.33 10.37
N ALA A 291 -15.20 -9.09 11.30
CA ALA A 291 -16.31 -8.17 11.09
C ALA A 291 -16.58 -7.28 12.29
N GLY A 292 -17.16 -6.11 12.05
CA GLY A 292 -17.70 -5.24 13.10
C GLY A 292 -18.97 -5.83 13.74
N VAL A 293 -19.99 -5.00 13.87
CA VAL A 293 -21.30 -5.41 14.40
C VAL A 293 -22.08 -6.16 13.32
N LEU A 294 -22.63 -7.34 13.63
CA LEU A 294 -23.62 -8.02 12.81
C LEU A 294 -25.02 -7.72 13.36
N ASN A 295 -25.86 -7.01 12.62
CA ASN A 295 -27.20 -6.65 13.06
C ASN A 295 -28.27 -7.11 12.05
N THR A 296 -29.01 -8.14 12.44
CA THR A 296 -30.16 -8.70 11.72
C THR A 296 -31.46 -8.49 12.49
N SER A 297 -31.45 -7.64 13.52
CA SER A 297 -32.64 -7.38 14.33
C SER A 297 -33.75 -6.69 13.54
N SER A 298 -35.00 -6.97 13.94
CA SER A 298 -36.17 -6.51 13.21
C SER A 298 -37.40 -6.35 14.11
N PRO A 299 -38.31 -5.41 13.81
CA PRO A 299 -39.68 -5.39 14.38
C PRO A 299 -40.39 -6.74 14.31
N GLY A 300 -40.22 -7.50 13.21
CA GLY A 300 -40.78 -8.83 13.03
C GLY A 300 -39.87 -9.92 13.60
N ASN A 301 -39.65 -10.99 12.84
CA ASN A 301 -38.64 -12.00 13.20
C ASN A 301 -37.23 -11.45 12.98
N GLY A 302 -36.31 -11.70 13.90
CA GLY A 302 -34.88 -11.43 13.68
C GLY A 302 -34.33 -12.34 12.58
N GLY A 303 -33.40 -11.83 11.76
CA GLY A 303 -32.75 -12.62 10.71
C GLY A 303 -31.67 -13.55 11.28
N ASP A 304 -31.49 -14.72 10.68
CA ASP A 304 -30.47 -15.68 11.09
C ASP A 304 -29.04 -15.14 10.80
N VAL A 305 -28.07 -15.57 11.59
CA VAL A 305 -26.63 -15.30 11.37
C VAL A 305 -25.89 -16.62 11.30
N THR A 306 -25.24 -16.90 10.18
CA THR A 306 -24.43 -18.11 9.98
C THR A 306 -23.00 -17.71 9.58
N LEU A 307 -22.01 -18.06 10.39
CA LEU A 307 -20.60 -17.79 10.12
C LEU A 307 -19.83 -19.10 10.05
N SER A 308 -19.09 -19.33 8.96
CA SER A 308 -18.26 -20.52 8.78
C SER A 308 -16.87 -20.15 8.26
N ALA A 309 -15.82 -20.56 8.98
CA ALA A 309 -14.44 -20.28 8.62
C ALA A 309 -13.53 -21.45 8.98
N GLY A 310 -12.53 -21.77 8.15
CA GLY A 310 -11.51 -22.76 8.53
C GLY A 310 -10.51 -22.20 9.56
N GLY A 311 -10.23 -20.90 9.50
CA GLY A 311 -9.43 -20.14 10.48
C GLY A 311 -10.30 -19.51 11.56
N ASN A 312 -9.88 -18.35 12.09
CA ASN A 312 -10.55 -17.65 13.19
C ASN A 312 -11.79 -16.88 12.72
N ILE A 313 -12.76 -16.73 13.61
CA ILE A 313 -13.89 -15.81 13.44
C ILE A 313 -13.85 -14.78 14.55
N SER A 314 -13.67 -13.51 14.19
CA SER A 314 -13.73 -12.38 15.12
C SER A 314 -14.82 -11.41 14.68
N VAL A 315 -15.73 -11.09 15.60
CA VAL A 315 -16.80 -10.11 15.42
C VAL A 315 -16.80 -9.13 16.59
N ASN A 316 -17.39 -7.95 16.41
CA ASN A 316 -17.65 -7.08 17.56
C ASN A 316 -18.83 -7.62 18.38
N GLN A 317 -20.02 -7.75 17.78
CA GLN A 317 -21.21 -8.27 18.44
C GLN A 317 -22.23 -8.77 17.42
N ILE A 318 -23.18 -9.59 17.87
CA ILE A 318 -24.25 -10.16 17.04
C ILE A 318 -25.61 -9.82 17.65
N ASN A 319 -26.42 -9.07 16.92
CA ASN A 319 -27.78 -8.70 17.28
C ASN A 319 -28.78 -9.29 16.28
N ALA A 320 -29.42 -10.41 16.65
CA ALA A 320 -30.44 -11.10 15.85
C ALA A 320 -31.80 -11.12 16.56
N GLN A 321 -32.10 -10.06 17.32
CA GLN A 321 -33.31 -9.96 18.12
C GLN A 321 -34.56 -9.69 17.25
N SER A 322 -35.71 -10.21 17.69
CA SER A 322 -37.00 -9.60 17.31
C SER A 322 -37.27 -8.40 18.23
N LEU A 323 -37.93 -7.34 17.74
CA LEU A 323 -38.25 -6.14 18.52
C LEU A 323 -39.75 -6.09 18.91
N ASP A 324 -40.69 -6.49 18.05
CA ASP A 324 -42.15 -6.33 18.28
C ASP A 324 -42.96 -7.65 18.26
N GLY A 325 -42.49 -8.69 18.95
CA GLY A 325 -43.26 -9.92 19.21
C GLY A 325 -43.13 -11.03 18.17
N GLY A 326 -42.11 -10.97 17.30
CA GLY A 326 -41.68 -12.09 16.45
C GLY A 326 -40.69 -13.02 17.18
N THR A 327 -40.14 -14.01 16.46
CA THR A 327 -39.08 -14.89 16.98
C THR A 327 -37.70 -14.26 16.76
N GLY A 328 -36.77 -14.44 17.69
CA GLY A 328 -35.37 -14.08 17.44
C GLY A 328 -34.75 -14.99 16.36
N GLY A 329 -33.78 -14.48 15.63
CA GLY A 329 -33.03 -15.26 14.62
C GLY A 329 -32.09 -16.26 15.26
N ASN A 330 -31.71 -17.30 14.52
CA ASN A 330 -30.70 -18.28 14.95
C ASN A 330 -29.29 -17.79 14.66
N VAL A 331 -28.35 -18.09 15.55
CA VAL A 331 -26.92 -17.81 15.37
C VAL A 331 -26.17 -19.14 15.33
N ASN A 332 -25.57 -19.45 14.18
CA ASN A 332 -24.74 -20.64 13.96
C ASN A 332 -23.32 -20.22 13.59
N ILE A 333 -22.34 -20.56 14.43
CA ILE A 333 -20.93 -20.23 14.22
C ILE A 333 -20.14 -21.53 14.13
N THR A 334 -19.29 -21.68 13.12
CA THR A 334 -18.40 -22.81 12.94
C THR A 334 -17.01 -22.32 12.55
N THR A 335 -16.03 -22.49 13.42
CA THR A 335 -14.63 -22.14 13.18
C THR A 335 -13.70 -23.33 13.44
N GLY A 336 -12.70 -23.52 12.58
CA GLY A 336 -11.64 -24.51 12.80
C GLY A 336 -10.66 -24.13 13.92
N ASN A 337 -10.60 -22.84 14.26
CA ASN A 337 -9.79 -22.27 15.34
C ASN A 337 -10.70 -21.58 16.38
N PHE A 338 -10.51 -20.30 16.68
CA PHE A 338 -11.22 -19.64 17.77
C PHE A 338 -12.30 -18.67 17.29
N PHE A 339 -13.34 -18.53 18.12
CA PHE A 339 -14.39 -17.53 17.94
C PHE A 339 -14.24 -16.43 18.99
N GLN A 340 -14.34 -15.18 18.57
CA GLN A 340 -14.26 -14.01 19.45
C GLN A 340 -15.41 -13.05 19.15
N ALA A 341 -16.23 -12.74 20.15
CA ALA A 341 -17.13 -11.58 20.11
C ALA A 341 -16.61 -10.51 21.08
N THR A 342 -15.90 -9.52 20.55
CA THR A 342 -15.02 -8.61 21.32
C THR A 342 -15.75 -7.45 22.00
N GLY A 343 -16.97 -7.14 21.58
CA GLY A 343 -17.83 -6.10 22.14
C GLY A 343 -19.10 -6.65 22.77
N SER A 344 -19.91 -5.76 23.35
CA SER A 344 -21.22 -6.09 23.91
C SER A 344 -22.18 -4.91 23.78
N PHE A 345 -23.48 -5.19 23.83
CA PHE A 345 -24.57 -4.22 23.82
C PHE A 345 -25.64 -4.60 24.83
N VAL A 346 -26.44 -3.61 25.23
CA VAL A 346 -27.63 -3.85 26.05
C VAL A 346 -28.75 -4.32 25.12
N ASP A 347 -29.23 -5.54 25.34
CA ASP A 347 -30.28 -6.15 24.56
C ASP A 347 -31.69 -5.63 24.95
N ARG A 348 -32.73 -6.08 24.25
CA ARG A 348 -34.13 -5.65 24.46
C ARG A 348 -34.66 -5.92 25.87
N ASN A 349 -34.04 -6.85 26.59
CA ASN A 349 -34.41 -7.26 27.93
C ASN A 349 -33.39 -6.77 28.97
N ASN A 350 -32.61 -5.75 28.63
CA ASN A 350 -31.65 -5.08 29.50
C ASN A 350 -30.48 -5.98 29.94
N VAL A 351 -30.13 -7.00 29.15
CA VAL A 351 -28.95 -7.85 29.35
C VAL A 351 -27.78 -7.31 28.53
N ASN A 352 -26.62 -7.09 29.16
CA ASN A 352 -25.39 -6.76 28.43
C ASN A 352 -24.82 -8.00 27.74
N ALA A 353 -25.07 -8.15 26.45
CA ALA A 353 -24.81 -9.34 25.64
C ALA A 353 -23.84 -9.04 24.48
N SER A 354 -22.98 -9.99 24.16
CA SER A 354 -22.24 -10.00 22.88
C SER A 354 -23.04 -10.65 21.77
N ILE A 355 -23.90 -11.60 22.12
CA ILE A 355 -24.80 -12.30 21.20
C ILE A 355 -26.20 -12.31 21.82
N SER A 356 -27.15 -11.65 21.17
CA SER A 356 -28.56 -11.72 21.56
C SER A 356 -29.44 -12.16 20.40
N VAL A 357 -30.22 -13.21 20.67
CA VAL A 357 -31.29 -13.73 19.81
C VAL A 357 -32.65 -13.61 20.51
N ALA A 358 -32.77 -12.60 21.38
CA ALA A 358 -33.95 -12.39 22.22
C ALA A 358 -35.20 -11.96 21.44
N SER A 359 -36.36 -12.26 22.03
CA SER A 359 -37.67 -11.87 21.52
C SER A 359 -38.67 -11.68 22.67
N GLY A 360 -39.90 -11.26 22.32
CA GLY A 360 -41.01 -11.17 23.27
C GLY A 360 -41.59 -12.54 23.71
N ASP A 361 -41.53 -13.55 22.84
CA ASP A 361 -42.06 -14.90 23.12
C ASP A 361 -40.94 -15.93 23.36
N GLU A 362 -40.33 -16.44 22.28
CA GLU A 362 -39.27 -17.46 22.31
C GLU A 362 -38.09 -17.06 21.40
N GLY A 363 -36.91 -16.88 22.00
CA GLY A 363 -35.71 -16.50 21.25
C GLY A 363 -35.19 -17.60 20.32
N GLY A 364 -34.34 -17.20 19.38
CA GLY A 364 -33.68 -18.11 18.44
C GLY A 364 -32.59 -18.97 19.09
N THR A 365 -31.98 -19.89 18.36
CA THR A 365 -30.88 -20.74 18.89
C THR A 365 -29.53 -20.04 18.79
N VAL A 366 -28.59 -20.39 19.67
CA VAL A 366 -27.17 -20.01 19.53
C VAL A 366 -26.32 -21.27 19.61
N ILE A 367 -25.63 -21.60 18.52
CA ILE A 367 -24.74 -22.75 18.40
C ILE A 367 -23.38 -22.23 17.96
N ILE A 368 -22.37 -22.47 18.78
CA ILE A 368 -20.98 -22.04 18.53
C ILE A 368 -20.10 -23.27 18.54
N GLN A 369 -19.58 -23.68 17.39
CA GLN A 369 -18.55 -24.70 17.26
C GLN A 369 -17.18 -24.04 17.08
N HIS A 370 -16.24 -24.35 17.98
CA HIS A 370 -14.90 -23.77 18.00
C HIS A 370 -13.80 -24.82 18.30
N GLY A 371 -12.59 -24.56 17.82
CA GLY A 371 -11.37 -25.37 17.96
C GLY A 371 -10.70 -25.34 19.34
N GLY A 372 -11.47 -25.34 20.44
CA GLY A 372 -10.89 -25.32 21.80
C GLY A 372 -10.34 -26.66 22.29
N GLY A 373 -10.96 -27.77 21.88
CA GLY A 373 -10.52 -29.14 22.13
C GLY A 373 -10.32 -29.54 23.61
N GLY A 374 -10.86 -28.80 24.58
CA GLY A 374 -10.56 -28.99 26.00
C GLY A 374 -9.27 -28.33 26.48
N ILE A 375 -8.48 -27.73 25.58
CA ILE A 375 -7.20 -27.06 25.86
C ILE A 375 -7.43 -25.56 26.06
N THR A 376 -8.09 -24.92 25.09
CA THR A 376 -8.44 -23.49 25.15
C THR A 376 -9.94 -23.38 25.40
N PRO A 377 -10.38 -23.01 26.62
CA PRO A 377 -11.80 -22.91 26.93
C PRO A 377 -12.47 -21.81 26.12
N PHE A 378 -13.79 -21.92 25.98
CA PHE A 378 -14.62 -20.81 25.55
C PHE A 378 -15.04 -19.99 26.77
N THR A 379 -14.68 -18.72 26.82
CA THR A 379 -14.95 -17.87 27.99
C THR A 379 -16.03 -16.84 27.69
N VAL A 380 -17.16 -16.91 28.40
CA VAL A 380 -18.18 -15.86 28.39
C VAL A 380 -17.81 -14.85 29.47
N GLY A 381 -17.54 -13.60 29.07
CA GLY A 381 -16.96 -12.54 29.90
C GLY A 381 -15.52 -12.15 29.53
N ASN A 382 -14.85 -12.91 28.66
CA ASN A 382 -13.53 -12.59 28.15
C ASN A 382 -13.35 -13.15 26.72
N ALA A 383 -13.23 -12.25 25.73
CA ALA A 383 -13.07 -12.61 24.33
C ALA A 383 -11.62 -12.54 23.80
N GLN A 384 -10.61 -12.36 24.67
CA GLN A 384 -9.21 -12.13 24.22
C GLN A 384 -8.65 -13.24 23.35
N ILE A 385 -9.04 -14.49 23.60
CA ILE A 385 -8.51 -15.67 22.91
C ILE A 385 -9.64 -16.45 22.24
N ASN A 386 -10.66 -16.87 23.01
CA ASN A 386 -11.77 -17.67 22.52
C ASN A 386 -12.98 -17.48 23.44
N GLY A 387 -14.01 -16.76 22.99
CA GLY A 387 -15.11 -16.39 23.87
C GLY A 387 -15.89 -15.14 23.45
N THR A 388 -16.65 -14.61 24.40
CA THR A 388 -17.46 -13.39 24.24
C THR A 388 -17.19 -12.40 25.37
N ALA A 389 -17.21 -11.10 25.11
CA ALA A 389 -16.99 -10.07 26.12
C ALA A 389 -18.19 -9.93 27.09
N GLY A 390 -19.40 -10.09 26.58
CA GLY A 390 -20.66 -10.04 27.32
C GLY A 390 -21.40 -11.37 27.29
N ALA A 391 -22.65 -11.37 27.76
CA ALA A 391 -23.50 -12.55 27.82
C ALA A 391 -23.86 -13.12 26.42
N ILE A 392 -24.26 -14.39 26.41
CA ILE A 392 -24.95 -15.02 25.28
C ILE A 392 -26.39 -15.27 25.74
N THR A 393 -27.39 -14.74 25.02
CA THR A 393 -28.77 -14.75 25.52
C THR A 393 -29.82 -14.99 24.45
N ARG A 394 -30.86 -15.77 24.81
CA ARG A 394 -32.10 -15.98 24.07
C ARG A 394 -33.30 -15.18 24.60
N GLY A 395 -33.18 -14.46 25.73
CA GLY A 395 -34.29 -13.69 26.33
C GLY A 395 -34.33 -13.72 27.87
N ASP A 396 -35.27 -12.99 28.51
CA ASP A 396 -35.30 -12.78 29.98
C ASP A 396 -36.46 -13.43 30.77
N ALA A 397 -37.21 -14.38 30.21
CA ALA A 397 -38.23 -15.07 31.00
C ALA A 397 -37.64 -16.07 32.03
N ASN A 398 -36.44 -16.60 31.78
CA ASN A 398 -35.79 -17.62 32.64
C ASN A 398 -34.26 -17.48 32.66
N ARG A 399 -33.63 -17.61 33.84
CA ARG A 399 -32.15 -17.64 33.97
C ARG A 399 -31.47 -18.73 33.12
N ARG A 400 -32.21 -19.77 32.71
CA ARG A 400 -31.72 -20.82 31.80
C ARG A 400 -31.55 -20.35 30.35
N GLN A 401 -32.03 -19.18 29.97
CA GLN A 401 -31.93 -18.65 28.60
C GLN A 401 -30.70 -17.75 28.38
N THR A 402 -29.89 -17.55 29.40
CA THR A 402 -28.71 -16.68 29.36
C THR A 402 -27.50 -17.41 29.94
N ILE A 403 -26.36 -17.31 29.25
CA ILE A 403 -25.05 -17.62 29.81
C ILE A 403 -24.42 -16.28 30.20
N SER A 404 -24.37 -16.00 31.50
CA SER A 404 -23.87 -14.74 32.05
C SER A 404 -22.35 -14.78 32.30
N PRO A 405 -21.63 -13.66 32.11
CA PRO A 405 -20.24 -13.53 32.55
C PRO A 405 -20.08 -13.71 34.07
N THR A 406 -18.96 -14.22 34.60
CA THR A 406 -17.83 -14.85 33.90
C THR A 406 -17.99 -16.38 34.01
N GLN A 407 -18.04 -17.09 32.88
CA GLN A 407 -18.15 -18.56 32.82
C GLN A 407 -17.18 -19.13 31.78
N GLU A 408 -16.59 -20.28 32.06
CA GLU A 408 -15.62 -20.95 31.19
C GLU A 408 -16.11 -22.35 30.81
N PHE A 409 -15.96 -22.70 29.53
CA PHE A 409 -16.39 -23.98 28.97
C PHE A 409 -15.22 -24.63 28.24
N PRO A 410 -14.41 -25.47 28.92
CA PRO A 410 -13.34 -26.23 28.27
C PRO A 410 -13.87 -27.23 27.24
N PHE A 411 -14.99 -27.87 27.56
CA PHE A 411 -15.64 -28.90 26.74
C PHE A 411 -17.01 -28.44 26.26
N THR A 412 -17.64 -29.27 25.43
CA THR A 412 -19.00 -29.01 24.95
C THR A 412 -19.97 -28.81 26.10
N TYR A 413 -20.73 -27.72 26.01
CA TYR A 413 -21.76 -27.32 26.97
C TYR A 413 -23.07 -27.06 26.25
N THR A 414 -24.16 -27.59 26.78
CA THR A 414 -25.51 -27.31 26.30
C THR A 414 -26.40 -26.79 27.43
N GLN A 415 -27.29 -25.88 27.07
CA GLN A 415 -28.24 -25.26 27.99
C GLN A 415 -29.57 -24.99 27.25
N ASP A 416 -30.64 -24.81 28.04
CA ASP A 416 -31.97 -24.48 27.51
C ASP A 416 -32.55 -25.51 26.53
N SER A 417 -32.45 -26.80 26.85
CA SER A 417 -32.88 -27.91 25.97
C SER A 417 -32.14 -27.91 24.63
N ASP A 418 -30.81 -27.79 24.69
CA ASP A 418 -29.88 -27.76 23.55
C ASP A 418 -30.05 -26.57 22.60
N ARG A 419 -30.71 -25.50 23.06
CA ARG A 419 -30.90 -24.27 22.27
C ARG A 419 -29.77 -23.26 22.43
N LEU A 420 -28.97 -23.41 23.49
CA LEU A 420 -27.66 -22.77 23.65
C LEU A 420 -26.61 -23.88 23.66
N GLN A 421 -25.70 -23.85 22.69
CA GLN A 421 -24.63 -24.83 22.58
C GLN A 421 -23.28 -24.13 22.34
N ILE A 422 -22.30 -24.49 23.16
CA ILE A 422 -20.88 -24.19 22.95
C ILE A 422 -20.23 -25.55 22.72
N ILE A 423 -19.82 -25.84 21.48
CA ILE A 423 -19.29 -27.12 21.04
C ILE A 423 -17.77 -26.95 20.87
N SER A 424 -17.02 -27.62 21.74
CA SER A 424 -15.55 -27.59 21.72
C SER A 424 -15.05 -28.79 20.93
N VAL A 425 -14.46 -28.54 19.75
CA VAL A 425 -13.81 -29.56 18.89
C VAL A 425 -12.30 -29.34 18.90
N PRO A 426 -11.48 -30.35 18.56
CA PRO A 426 -10.04 -30.13 18.36
C PRO A 426 -9.82 -29.02 17.33
N SER A 427 -8.90 -28.09 17.60
CA SER A 427 -8.47 -27.14 16.58
C SER A 427 -7.86 -27.87 15.40
N THR A 428 -8.02 -27.30 14.20
CA THR A 428 -7.22 -27.73 13.06
C THR A 428 -5.74 -27.58 13.41
N PRO A 429 -4.89 -28.61 13.20
CA PRO A 429 -3.48 -28.52 13.56
C PRO A 429 -2.82 -27.38 12.78
N VAL A 430 -2.48 -26.31 13.49
CA VAL A 430 -1.46 -25.36 13.04
C VAL A 430 -0.12 -26.09 13.09
N PRO A 431 0.76 -25.99 12.07
CA PRO A 431 2.12 -26.52 12.16
C PRO A 431 2.76 -26.07 13.48
N PRO A 432 3.39 -26.96 14.25
CA PRO A 432 3.76 -26.65 15.62
C PRO A 432 4.91 -25.64 15.65
N GLU A 433 4.64 -24.42 16.12
CA GLU A 433 5.67 -23.57 16.72
C GLU A 433 5.87 -23.91 18.21
N PRO A 434 7.07 -23.67 18.77
CA PRO A 434 7.47 -24.15 20.09
C PRO A 434 6.76 -23.41 21.23
N PHE A 435 6.25 -24.17 22.20
CA PHE A 435 5.54 -23.68 23.38
C PHE A 435 6.38 -22.82 24.35
N PRO A 436 5.75 -21.84 25.01
CA PRO A 436 6.10 -21.46 26.39
C PRO A 436 4.94 -21.71 27.39
N PHE A 437 5.31 -21.90 28.65
CA PHE A 437 4.49 -22.38 29.77
C PHE A 437 3.48 -21.36 30.35
N LEU A 438 2.42 -21.90 30.96
CA LEU A 438 1.36 -21.24 31.73
C LEU A 438 1.79 -20.85 33.16
N GLU A 439 1.28 -19.74 33.70
CA GLU A 439 0.91 -19.61 35.12
C GLU A 439 -0.16 -18.52 35.36
N GLN A 440 -0.95 -18.67 36.44
CA GLN A 440 -2.24 -18.00 36.71
C GLN A 440 -2.20 -16.86 37.77
N HIS A 441 -3.26 -16.03 37.75
CA HIS A 441 -3.89 -15.21 38.84
C HIS A 441 -3.65 -13.65 38.84
N PRO A 442 -4.35 -12.83 39.68
CA PRO A 442 -5.45 -11.89 39.35
C PRO A 442 -5.09 -10.41 39.74
N PRO A 443 -6.06 -9.53 40.10
CA PRO A 443 -6.76 -8.54 39.28
C PRO A 443 -6.07 -7.17 39.09
N TYR A 444 -6.36 -6.56 37.94
CA TYR A 444 -6.26 -5.15 37.51
C TYR A 444 -5.13 -4.26 38.08
N LEU A 445 -4.05 -4.20 37.31
CA LEU A 445 -3.05 -3.14 37.27
C LEU A 445 -2.84 -2.72 35.80
N ASN A 446 -2.47 -1.46 35.55
CA ASN A 446 -2.44 -0.85 34.22
C ASN A 446 -1.53 -1.66 33.24
N PRO A 447 -2.04 -2.27 32.15
CA PRO A 447 -1.30 -3.33 31.41
C PRO A 447 0.03 -2.91 30.78
N GLU A 448 0.26 -1.60 30.59
CA GLU A 448 1.42 -1.11 29.84
C GLU A 448 2.65 -0.72 30.71
N ASP A 449 2.57 -0.79 32.04
CA ASP A 449 3.74 -0.51 32.90
C ASP A 449 3.76 -1.33 34.20
N SER A 450 4.12 -2.61 34.07
CA SER A 450 4.23 -3.60 35.15
C SER A 450 5.22 -3.19 36.26
N ILE A 451 6.25 -2.40 35.94
CA ILE A 451 7.25 -1.93 36.92
C ILE A 451 6.65 -0.79 37.77
N SER A 452 5.97 0.18 37.14
CA SER A 452 5.23 1.23 37.86
C SER A 452 4.12 0.67 38.74
N ASN A 453 3.44 -0.37 38.26
CA ASN A 453 2.40 -1.07 39.00
C ASN A 453 2.92 -1.72 40.29
N LEU A 454 4.07 -2.38 40.22
CA LEU A 454 4.73 -2.97 41.38
C LEU A 454 5.10 -1.88 42.41
N ALA A 455 5.61 -0.74 41.95
CA ALA A 455 5.98 0.36 42.85
C ALA A 455 4.76 0.97 43.56
N ASN A 456 3.65 1.13 42.84
CA ASN A 456 2.38 1.57 43.41
C ASN A 456 1.81 0.55 44.42
N LEU A 457 1.91 -0.75 44.12
CA LEU A 457 1.49 -1.81 45.03
C LEU A 457 2.29 -1.77 46.34
N ILE A 458 3.62 -1.63 46.27
CA ILE A 458 4.49 -1.51 47.46
C ILE A 458 4.10 -0.30 48.32
N GLY A 459 3.82 0.86 47.70
CA GLY A 459 3.38 2.04 48.45
C GLY A 459 2.04 1.85 49.14
N ASN A 460 1.07 1.26 48.43
CA ASN A 460 -0.26 0.97 48.98
C ASN A 460 -0.21 -0.01 50.16
N GLU A 461 0.55 -1.09 50.05
CA GLU A 461 0.70 -2.09 51.12
C GLU A 461 1.46 -1.54 52.33
N THR A 462 2.40 -0.60 52.11
CA THR A 462 3.22 -0.05 53.19
C THR A 462 2.70 1.28 53.75
N GLY A 463 1.60 1.82 53.21
CA GLY A 463 1.03 3.11 53.61
C GLY A 463 1.90 4.32 53.26
N ALA A 464 2.79 4.19 52.28
CA ALA A 464 3.62 5.28 51.78
C ALA A 464 3.00 5.96 50.56
N THR A 465 3.27 7.26 50.42
CA THR A 465 2.99 7.96 49.16
C THR A 465 4.06 7.60 48.14
N THR A 466 3.69 6.93 47.05
CA THR A 466 4.58 6.57 45.94
C THR A 466 4.76 7.75 44.98
N LEU A 467 6.01 8.06 44.66
CA LEU A 467 6.41 8.90 43.54
C LEU A 467 7.21 8.04 42.57
N ILE A 468 6.83 8.09 41.29
CA ILE A 468 7.47 7.35 40.21
C ILE A 468 8.04 8.37 39.24
N ASP A 469 9.36 8.38 39.09
CA ASP A 469 10.06 9.19 38.09
C ASP A 469 10.74 8.25 37.09
N ARG A 470 10.32 8.29 35.83
CA ARG A 470 10.92 7.49 34.76
C ARG A 470 11.90 8.37 34.02
N ASN A 471 13.17 7.97 33.99
CA ASN A 471 14.19 8.66 33.22
C ASN A 471 13.81 8.61 31.73
N PRO A 472 13.49 9.75 31.10
CA PRO A 472 13.02 9.76 29.71
C PRO A 472 14.11 9.34 28.71
N ASN A 473 15.38 9.38 29.11
CA ASN A 473 16.52 9.05 28.25
C ASN A 473 16.88 7.56 28.27
N THR A 474 16.81 6.92 29.43
CA THR A 474 17.24 5.52 29.62
C THR A 474 16.07 4.56 29.83
N GLY A 475 14.86 5.07 30.07
CA GLY A 475 13.70 4.27 30.42
C GLY A 475 13.69 3.77 31.87
N ASP A 476 14.79 3.94 32.60
CA ASP A 476 14.96 3.51 34.00
C ASP A 476 13.99 4.20 34.94
N TYR A 477 13.62 3.52 36.01
CA TYR A 477 12.71 4.02 37.02
C TYR A 477 13.46 4.44 38.28
N ASN A 478 13.05 5.56 38.85
CA ASN A 478 13.40 5.99 40.18
C ASN A 478 12.13 6.05 41.02
N PHE A 479 12.01 5.11 41.95
CA PHE A 479 10.87 5.01 42.84
C PHE A 479 11.21 5.66 44.17
N THR A 480 10.29 6.49 44.66
CA THR A 480 10.38 7.10 45.98
C THR A 480 9.12 6.78 46.78
N TRP A 481 9.29 6.14 47.93
CA TRP A 481 8.22 5.92 48.90
C TRP A 481 8.42 6.84 50.11
N ASN A 482 7.47 7.75 50.30
CA ASN A 482 7.47 8.70 51.42
C ASN A 482 6.60 8.18 52.55
N TYR A 483 7.23 7.89 53.69
CA TYR A 483 6.57 7.54 54.95
C TYR A 483 6.47 8.79 55.84
N PRO A 484 5.60 8.81 56.88
CA PRO A 484 5.44 9.98 57.75
C PRO A 484 6.73 10.51 58.39
N ASN A 485 7.74 9.64 58.60
CA ASN A 485 8.99 9.99 59.27
C ASN A 485 10.27 9.59 58.50
N ASN A 486 10.18 9.05 57.27
CA ASN A 486 11.35 8.63 56.49
C ASN A 486 11.04 8.52 54.99
N GLN A 487 12.07 8.48 54.15
CA GLN A 487 11.98 8.32 52.70
C GLN A 487 12.87 7.16 52.25
N THR A 488 12.36 6.31 51.37
CA THR A 488 13.15 5.25 50.72
C THR A 488 13.12 5.45 49.22
N THR A 489 14.29 5.36 48.58
CA THR A 489 14.45 5.53 47.14
C THR A 489 15.08 4.29 46.53
N LEU A 490 14.54 3.81 45.41
CA LEU A 490 15.07 2.66 44.67
C LEU A 490 15.17 3.02 43.19
N ASN A 491 16.39 2.93 42.65
CA ASN A 491 16.61 2.99 41.21
C ASN A 491 16.49 1.59 40.63
N VAL A 492 15.56 1.39 39.70
CA VAL A 492 15.34 0.16 38.96
C VAL A 492 15.69 0.43 37.50
N SER A 493 16.73 -0.22 36.99
CA SER A 493 16.97 -0.15 35.55
C SER A 493 15.84 -0.85 34.83
N SER A 494 15.31 -0.25 33.76
CA SER A 494 14.17 -0.83 33.03
C SER A 494 14.50 -2.18 32.40
N GLY A 495 15.79 -2.51 32.26
CA GLY A 495 16.27 -3.74 31.61
C GLY A 495 15.97 -3.79 30.11
N LEU A 496 15.24 -2.81 29.56
CA LEU A 496 14.86 -2.72 28.17
C LEU A 496 15.81 -1.79 27.46
N ASP A 497 16.74 -2.37 26.71
CA ASP A 497 17.60 -1.64 25.80
C ASP A 497 16.72 -1.04 24.68
N PRO A 498 16.65 0.30 24.53
CA PRO A 498 15.76 0.93 23.56
C PRO A 498 16.15 0.67 22.11
N VAL A 499 17.39 0.25 21.85
CA VAL A 499 17.82 -0.22 20.53
C VAL A 499 17.30 -1.64 20.30
N GLU A 500 17.43 -2.52 21.30
CA GLU A 500 17.00 -3.92 21.19
C GLU A 500 15.51 -4.05 20.88
N SER A 501 14.65 -3.36 21.63
CA SER A 501 13.21 -3.47 21.43
C SER A 501 12.76 -2.95 20.06
N ILE A 502 13.33 -1.83 19.61
CA ILE A 502 12.95 -1.22 18.34
C ILE A 502 13.51 -2.02 17.15
N ASP A 503 14.74 -2.52 17.26
CA ASP A 503 15.35 -3.32 16.19
C ASP A 503 14.59 -4.65 16.02
N GLN A 504 14.22 -5.31 17.12
CA GLN A 504 13.35 -6.50 17.11
C GLN A 504 11.96 -6.21 16.54
N ASP A 505 11.35 -5.07 16.88
CA ASP A 505 10.06 -4.67 16.31
C ASP A 505 10.15 -4.52 14.78
N PHE A 506 11.22 -3.89 14.28
CA PHE A 506 11.43 -3.73 12.84
C PHE A 506 11.76 -5.05 12.15
N GLU A 507 12.65 -5.86 12.72
CA GLU A 507 12.91 -7.23 12.26
C GLU A 507 11.62 -8.03 12.11
N ALA A 508 10.79 -8.06 13.15
CA ALA A 508 9.51 -8.76 13.13
C ALA A 508 8.54 -8.23 12.06
N GLN A 509 8.62 -6.95 11.66
CA GLN A 509 7.84 -6.43 10.53
C GLN A 509 8.30 -7.07 9.20
N PHE A 510 9.61 -7.20 8.98
CA PHE A 510 10.15 -7.87 7.79
C PHE A 510 9.85 -9.37 7.80
N GLU A 511 10.02 -10.06 8.93
CA GLU A 511 9.71 -11.48 9.05
C GLU A 511 8.24 -11.77 8.77
N ARG A 512 7.32 -10.94 9.30
CA ARG A 512 5.88 -11.03 9.00
C ARG A 512 5.59 -10.85 7.52
N TYR A 513 6.28 -9.94 6.85
CA TYR A 513 6.11 -9.71 5.42
C TYR A 513 6.61 -10.90 4.58
N PHE A 514 7.75 -11.49 4.93
CA PHE A 514 8.30 -12.63 4.20
C PHE A 514 7.72 -13.99 4.60
N GLY A 515 7.07 -14.08 5.75
CA GLY A 515 6.52 -15.32 6.30
C GLY A 515 7.60 -16.31 6.73
N GLU A 516 8.79 -15.83 7.09
CA GLU A 516 9.93 -16.65 7.55
C GLU A 516 10.74 -15.90 8.60
N ASN A 517 11.35 -16.64 9.55
CA ASN A 517 12.37 -16.08 10.44
C ASN A 517 13.64 -15.81 9.61
N LEU A 518 14.12 -14.58 9.67
CA LEU A 518 15.25 -14.11 8.87
C LEU A 518 16.57 -14.15 9.64
N THR A 519 16.53 -13.96 10.97
CA THR A 519 17.70 -13.96 11.85
C THR A 519 17.26 -14.21 13.29
N ASP A 520 18.17 -14.77 14.11
CA ASP A 520 18.01 -14.82 15.57
C ASP A 520 18.94 -13.81 16.27
N GLN A 521 19.52 -12.87 15.50
CA GLN A 521 20.51 -11.93 15.99
C GLN A 521 19.87 -10.81 16.80
N VAL A 522 20.21 -10.74 18.09
CA VAL A 522 19.77 -9.64 18.97
C VAL A 522 20.77 -8.49 18.93
N VAL A 523 20.29 -7.28 18.60
CA VAL A 523 21.09 -6.04 18.60
C VAL A 523 20.78 -5.20 19.83
N THR A 524 21.75 -5.12 20.73
CA THR A 524 21.70 -4.19 21.88
C THR A 524 22.41 -2.88 21.56
N SER A 525 22.10 -1.81 22.29
CA SER A 525 22.82 -0.53 22.29
C SER A 525 24.33 -0.72 22.47
N SER A 526 24.75 -1.72 23.25
CA SER A 526 26.17 -2.01 23.46
C SER A 526 26.80 -2.65 22.22
N SER A 527 26.18 -3.69 21.66
CA SER A 527 26.67 -4.35 20.44
C SER A 527 26.66 -3.43 19.21
N LEU A 528 25.64 -2.57 19.09
CA LEU A 528 25.57 -1.57 18.02
C LEU A 528 26.69 -0.54 18.19
N ARG A 529 26.97 -0.09 19.41
CA ARG A 529 28.07 0.86 19.67
C ARG A 529 29.42 0.26 19.29
N GLU A 530 29.69 -0.99 19.64
CA GLU A 530 30.91 -1.71 19.26
C GLU A 530 31.04 -1.78 17.73
N THR A 531 29.97 -2.19 17.05
CA THR A 531 29.91 -2.23 15.58
C THR A 531 30.22 -0.86 14.96
N LEU A 532 29.61 0.22 15.45
CA LEU A 532 29.83 1.56 14.93
C LEU A 532 31.26 2.07 15.20
N GLN A 533 31.90 1.66 16.31
CA GLN A 533 33.30 1.98 16.61
C GLN A 533 34.26 1.24 15.67
N GLU A 534 33.98 -0.02 15.34
CA GLU A 534 34.75 -0.78 14.36
C GLU A 534 34.67 -0.16 12.97
N ILE A 535 33.47 0.24 12.55
CA ILE A 535 33.26 0.94 11.27
C ILE A 535 33.99 2.28 11.27
N GLU A 536 33.94 3.07 12.35
CA GLU A 536 34.70 4.31 12.47
C GLU A 536 36.21 4.06 12.31
N ALA A 537 36.74 3.01 12.94
CA ALA A 537 38.15 2.64 12.84
C ALA A 537 38.57 2.24 11.42
N GLN A 538 37.69 1.57 10.67
CA GLN A 538 37.96 1.08 9.32
C GLN A 538 37.77 2.15 8.23
N THR A 539 36.77 3.01 8.39
CA THR A 539 36.33 3.97 7.36
C THR A 539 36.76 5.42 7.64
N GLY A 540 37.07 5.73 8.90
CA GLY A 540 37.29 7.10 9.39
C GLY A 540 36.00 7.92 9.54
N LYS A 541 34.82 7.32 9.34
CA LYS A 541 33.52 7.99 9.42
C LYS A 541 32.81 7.70 10.73
N LYS A 542 32.44 8.76 11.44
CA LYS A 542 31.55 8.70 12.60
C LYS A 542 30.10 8.57 12.16
N THR A 543 29.52 7.42 12.45
CA THR A 543 28.19 7.04 11.97
C THR A 543 27.26 6.83 13.16
N ALA A 544 26.03 7.32 13.06
CA ALA A 544 24.97 7.03 14.03
C ALA A 544 23.77 6.38 13.32
N VAL A 545 23.09 5.47 14.02
CA VAL A 545 21.81 4.92 13.58
C VAL A 545 20.69 5.77 14.19
N VAL A 546 19.72 6.15 13.38
CA VAL A 546 18.50 6.84 13.78
C VAL A 546 17.34 5.86 13.59
N TYR A 547 16.78 5.41 14.71
CA TYR A 547 15.51 4.68 14.69
C TYR A 547 14.37 5.68 14.67
N ALA A 548 13.44 5.56 13.72
CA ALA A 548 12.27 6.43 13.61
C ALA A 548 10.98 5.62 13.60
N ARG A 549 10.22 5.70 14.70
CA ARG A 549 8.96 4.99 14.92
C ARG A 549 7.77 5.92 14.86
N VAL A 550 6.76 5.55 14.10
CA VAL A 550 5.53 6.32 13.91
C VAL A 550 4.45 5.68 14.78
N LEU A 551 4.18 6.27 15.94
CA LEU A 551 3.12 5.86 16.85
C LEU A 551 1.81 6.60 16.51
N PRO A 552 0.65 6.15 17.00
CA PRO A 552 -0.64 6.76 16.65
C PRO A 552 -0.69 8.28 16.87
N ASP A 553 -0.12 8.78 17.96
CA ASP A 553 -0.19 10.17 18.43
C ASP A 553 1.16 10.90 18.46
N GLN A 554 2.28 10.22 18.18
CA GLN A 554 3.62 10.81 18.22
C GLN A 554 4.63 10.12 17.30
N LEU A 555 5.67 10.85 16.92
CA LEU A 555 6.88 10.33 16.27
C LEU A 555 7.96 10.13 17.34
N GLU A 556 8.47 8.91 17.45
CA GLU A 556 9.56 8.53 18.35
C GLU A 556 10.87 8.38 17.56
N LEU A 557 11.93 9.01 18.06
CA LEU A 557 13.28 8.96 17.50
C LEU A 557 14.26 8.42 18.52
N VAL A 558 15.10 7.47 18.14
CA VAL A 558 16.24 7.02 18.96
C VAL A 558 17.54 7.18 18.15
N LEU A 559 18.40 8.11 18.57
CA LEU A 559 19.74 8.29 18.04
C LEU A 559 20.71 7.36 18.79
N ALA A 560 21.30 6.39 18.11
CA ALA A 560 22.31 5.48 18.63
C ALA A 560 23.71 5.85 18.07
N PRO A 561 24.55 6.54 18.87
CA PRO A 561 25.87 7.00 18.42
C PRO A 561 27.00 5.96 18.67
N PRO A 562 28.19 6.13 18.05
CA PRO A 562 29.36 5.28 18.30
C PRO A 562 29.97 5.52 19.69
N LYS A 563 29.54 6.57 20.39
CA LYS A 563 30.03 6.94 21.72
C LYS A 563 28.89 7.49 22.57
N GLY A 564 28.71 6.93 23.75
CA GLY A 564 27.67 7.32 24.71
C GLY A 564 26.43 6.42 24.64
N PRO A 565 25.44 6.66 25.52
CA PRO A 565 24.15 5.98 25.47
C PRO A 565 23.30 6.49 24.29
N PRO A 566 22.35 5.68 23.78
CA PRO A 566 21.36 6.15 22.82
C PRO A 566 20.50 7.26 23.43
N ARG A 567 19.96 8.15 22.59
CA ARG A 567 19.01 9.19 23.01
C ARG A 567 17.67 9.04 22.35
N ARG A 568 16.66 8.94 23.19
CA ARG A 568 15.27 8.94 22.81
C ARG A 568 14.72 10.36 22.78
N THR A 569 13.95 10.70 21.76
CA THR A 569 13.25 11.98 21.61
C THR A 569 11.88 11.73 21.00
N THR A 570 10.83 12.36 21.54
CA THR A 570 9.48 12.29 20.98
C THR A 570 9.07 13.62 20.38
N VAL A 571 8.31 13.56 19.30
CA VAL A 571 7.75 14.72 18.60
C VAL A 571 6.23 14.52 18.55
N ALA A 572 5.49 15.49 19.09
CA ALA A 572 4.02 15.44 19.11
C ALA A 572 3.44 15.70 17.70
N VAL A 573 3.28 14.62 16.94
CA VAL A 573 2.66 14.58 15.61
C VAL A 573 2.07 13.19 15.37
N ASP A 574 0.83 13.13 14.94
CA ASP A 574 0.13 11.87 14.71
C ASP A 574 0.62 11.15 13.43
N SER A 575 0.41 9.83 13.43
CA SER A 575 0.84 8.94 12.33
C SER A 575 0.29 9.37 10.96
N GLN A 576 -0.98 9.76 10.87
CA GLN A 576 -1.61 10.18 9.62
C GLN A 576 -0.94 11.44 9.06
N ARG A 577 -0.60 12.39 9.93
CA ARG A 577 0.08 13.62 9.54
C ARG A 577 1.51 13.38 9.09
N VAL A 578 2.26 12.50 9.75
CA VAL A 578 3.62 12.11 9.32
C VAL A 578 3.55 11.48 7.93
N CYS A 579 2.75 10.43 7.75
CA CYS A 579 2.74 9.68 6.50
C CYS A 579 2.19 10.51 5.32
N SER A 580 1.17 11.36 5.55
CA SER A 580 0.69 12.28 4.52
C SER A 580 1.76 13.30 4.07
N GLN A 581 2.57 13.83 4.99
CA GLN A 581 3.67 14.73 4.63
C GLN A 581 4.79 14.04 3.86
N VAL A 582 5.11 12.77 4.19
CA VAL A 582 6.09 11.99 3.41
C VAL A 582 5.60 11.81 1.97
N ASN A 583 4.33 11.43 1.80
CA ASN A 583 3.72 11.27 0.48
C ASN A 583 3.70 12.59 -0.31
N GLU A 584 3.24 13.69 0.31
CA GLU A 584 3.25 15.02 -0.30
C GLU A 584 4.66 15.43 -0.74
N PHE A 585 5.66 15.24 0.13
CA PHE A 585 7.04 15.57 -0.19
C PHE A 585 7.56 14.77 -1.39
N ARG A 586 7.32 13.46 -1.41
CA ARG A 586 7.73 12.58 -2.51
C ARG A 586 7.10 13.01 -3.83
N TYR A 587 5.81 13.32 -3.86
CA TYR A 587 5.14 13.81 -5.07
C TYR A 587 5.64 15.18 -5.49
N ALA A 588 5.81 16.11 -4.55
CA ALA A 588 6.24 17.47 -4.86
C ALA A 588 7.66 17.51 -5.45
N VAL A 589 8.58 16.62 -5.02
CA VAL A 589 9.93 16.53 -5.59
C VAL A 589 9.92 16.09 -7.06
N ASN A 590 8.87 15.39 -7.52
CA ASN A 590 8.76 14.92 -8.90
C ASN A 590 8.35 16.02 -9.88
N ASP A 591 7.81 17.14 -9.40
CA ASP A 591 7.56 18.31 -10.23
C ASP A 591 8.81 19.19 -10.34
N VAL A 592 9.58 18.98 -11.41
CA VAL A 592 10.82 19.73 -11.69
C VAL A 592 10.62 21.22 -11.99
N THR A 593 9.37 21.69 -12.07
CA THR A 593 9.05 23.07 -12.44
C THR A 593 8.80 23.98 -11.25
N THR A 594 8.71 23.43 -10.03
CA THR A 594 8.38 24.18 -8.82
C THR A 594 9.25 23.80 -7.63
N ASP A 595 9.39 24.72 -6.66
CA ASP A 595 10.06 24.46 -5.38
C ASP A 595 9.08 24.14 -4.25
N ASN A 596 7.85 23.73 -4.58
CA ASN A 596 6.80 23.46 -3.60
C ASN A 596 7.18 22.33 -2.63
N TYR A 597 8.11 21.44 -3.02
CA TYR A 597 8.65 20.39 -2.17
C TYR A 597 9.34 20.93 -0.90
N LEU A 598 9.83 22.18 -0.91
CA LEU A 598 10.56 22.77 0.22
C LEU A 598 9.71 22.84 1.49
N SER A 599 8.39 23.06 1.39
CA SER A 599 7.52 23.16 2.55
C SER A 599 7.45 21.83 3.32
N SER A 600 7.19 20.74 2.61
CA SER A 600 7.16 19.39 3.18
C SER A 600 8.56 18.94 3.62
N ALA A 601 9.61 19.24 2.83
CA ALA A 601 11.00 18.94 3.16
C ALA A 601 11.42 19.56 4.52
N GLN A 602 11.06 20.83 4.74
CA GLN A 602 11.37 21.55 5.97
C GLN A 602 10.53 21.09 7.16
N THR A 603 9.27 20.72 6.92
CA THR A 603 8.39 20.16 7.95
C THR A 603 8.94 18.83 8.44
N LEU A 604 9.30 17.93 7.52
CA LEU A 604 9.89 16.63 7.84
C LEU A 604 11.27 16.78 8.48
N TYR A 605 12.11 17.72 8.03
CA TYR A 605 13.39 18.01 8.70
C TYR A 605 13.19 18.45 10.16
N LYS A 606 12.19 19.31 10.43
CA LYS A 606 11.86 19.76 11.79
C LYS A 606 11.42 18.62 12.70
N TRP A 607 10.77 17.61 12.15
CA TRP A 607 10.34 16.45 12.94
C TRP A 607 11.45 15.42 13.11
N LEU A 608 12.23 15.12 12.06
CA LEU A 608 13.16 13.98 12.05
C LEU A 608 14.60 14.34 12.45
N ILE A 609 15.06 15.55 12.12
CA ILE A 609 16.49 15.92 12.25
C ILE A 609 16.71 16.99 13.29
N ALA A 610 15.88 18.05 13.28
CA ALA A 610 16.03 19.18 14.19
C ALA A 610 16.08 18.77 15.68
N PRO A 611 15.30 17.78 16.17
CA PRO A 611 15.36 17.37 17.57
C PRO A 611 16.68 16.68 17.95
N LEU A 612 17.35 16.04 16.99
CA LEU A 612 18.60 15.29 17.20
C LEU A 612 19.86 16.12 16.95
N LYS A 613 19.70 17.31 16.34
CA LYS A 613 20.79 18.14 15.81
C LYS A 613 21.90 18.43 16.84
N THR A 614 21.54 18.86 18.05
CA THR A 614 22.50 19.25 19.08
C THR A 614 23.47 18.12 19.42
N GLU A 615 22.97 16.88 19.45
CA GLU A 615 23.79 15.73 19.78
C GLU A 615 24.62 15.24 18.60
N ILE A 616 24.03 15.22 17.40
CA ILE A 616 24.73 14.93 16.14
C ILE A 616 25.95 15.84 16.00
N GLU A 617 25.79 17.15 16.26
CA GLU A 617 26.87 18.14 16.21
C GLU A 617 27.89 17.94 17.34
N ALA A 618 27.45 17.72 18.59
CA ALA A 618 28.34 17.53 19.73
C ALA A 618 29.26 16.30 19.58
N LEU A 619 28.75 15.24 18.93
CA LEU A 619 29.49 14.00 18.70
C LEU A 619 30.29 14.02 17.38
N ASN A 620 30.15 15.06 16.56
CA ASN A 620 30.72 15.17 15.21
C ASN A 620 30.33 13.99 14.31
N ILE A 621 29.04 13.63 14.32
CA ILE A 621 28.51 12.58 13.45
C ILE A 621 28.52 13.08 12.01
N GLY A 622 29.09 12.29 11.10
CA GLY A 622 29.21 12.61 9.67
C GLY A 622 28.35 11.73 8.76
N ALA A 623 27.74 10.69 9.31
CA ALA A 623 26.85 9.78 8.58
C ALA A 623 25.66 9.36 9.45
N LEU A 624 24.46 9.37 8.85
CA LEU A 624 23.21 8.98 9.48
C LEU A 624 22.61 7.80 8.73
N ILE A 625 22.29 6.73 9.45
CA ILE A 625 21.63 5.55 8.92
C ILE A 625 20.24 5.47 9.52
N PHE A 626 19.22 5.41 8.68
CA PHE A 626 17.84 5.38 9.11
C PHE A 626 17.31 3.94 9.13
N SER A 627 16.84 3.52 10.31
CA SER A 627 15.97 2.36 10.45
C SER A 627 14.60 2.91 10.80
N SER A 628 13.62 2.75 9.93
CA SER A 628 12.37 3.52 10.02
C SER A 628 11.14 2.64 9.83
N ASP A 629 10.03 3.08 10.41
CA ASP A 629 8.70 2.54 10.16
C ASP A 629 8.25 2.74 8.70
N ARG A 630 7.29 1.90 8.29
CA ARG A 630 6.84 1.69 6.91
C ARG A 630 6.73 2.95 6.05
N CYS A 631 5.97 3.96 6.50
CA CYS A 631 5.72 5.13 5.65
C CYS A 631 6.96 6.04 5.48
N LEU A 632 7.89 6.04 6.44
CA LEU A 632 9.14 6.80 6.38
C LEU A 632 10.21 6.14 5.50
N ARG A 633 10.05 4.87 5.13
CA ARG A 633 11.02 4.13 4.30
C ARG A 633 11.12 4.66 2.87
N SER A 634 10.09 5.35 2.37
CA SER A 634 10.08 5.97 1.04
C SER A 634 10.48 7.45 1.04
N LEU A 635 10.96 7.97 2.17
CA LEU A 635 11.34 9.36 2.34
C LEU A 635 12.63 9.68 1.57
N PRO A 636 12.68 10.74 0.73
CA PRO A 636 13.92 11.18 0.10
C PRO A 636 14.80 11.92 1.10
N LEU A 637 15.45 11.15 1.99
CA LEU A 637 16.27 11.64 3.12
C LEU A 637 17.26 12.72 2.70
N ALA A 638 17.92 12.54 1.55
CA ALA A 638 18.91 13.47 1.02
C ALA A 638 18.34 14.88 0.77
N ALA A 639 17.06 14.98 0.41
CA ALA A 639 16.37 16.23 0.09
C ALA A 639 15.63 16.86 1.28
N LEU A 640 15.71 16.30 2.49
CA LEU A 640 15.27 17.01 3.69
C LEU A 640 16.01 18.35 3.79
N HIS A 641 15.34 19.41 4.23
CA HIS A 641 15.88 20.77 4.11
C HIS A 641 15.78 21.54 5.43
N ASP A 642 16.89 22.12 5.91
CA ASP A 642 16.93 22.80 7.22
C ASP A 642 16.42 24.26 7.18
N GLY A 643 16.02 24.71 5.99
CA GLY A 643 15.65 26.10 5.69
C GLY A 643 16.78 26.90 5.03
N GLN A 644 18.01 26.37 5.04
CA GLN A 644 19.19 26.96 4.39
C GLN A 644 19.85 26.02 3.38
N GLN A 645 19.92 24.73 3.68
CA GLN A 645 20.61 23.73 2.86
C GLN A 645 19.95 22.36 2.99
N PHE A 646 20.27 21.46 2.05
CA PHE A 646 19.79 20.09 2.08
C PHE A 646 20.58 19.23 3.09
N LEU A 647 19.94 18.21 3.65
CA LEU A 647 20.54 17.31 4.63
C LEU A 647 21.81 16.64 4.08
N ILE A 648 21.77 16.27 2.79
CA ILE A 648 22.89 15.62 2.11
C ILE A 648 24.16 16.49 2.06
N GLU A 649 24.04 17.82 2.17
CA GLU A 649 25.21 18.71 2.18
C GLU A 649 26.02 18.63 3.47
N LYS A 650 25.42 18.12 4.55
CA LYS A 650 26.07 17.97 5.87
C LYS A 650 26.40 16.53 6.21
N TYR A 651 25.47 15.62 5.94
CA TYR A 651 25.57 14.23 6.39
C TYR A 651 25.43 13.28 5.22
N THR A 652 26.24 12.23 5.25
CA THR A 652 25.98 11.05 4.43
C THR A 652 24.72 10.37 4.95
N VAL A 653 23.77 10.00 4.08
CA VAL A 653 22.51 9.35 4.50
C VAL A 653 22.28 8.02 3.79
N SER A 654 21.74 7.05 4.51
CA SER A 654 21.35 5.73 3.99
C SER A 654 20.25 5.12 4.84
N ALA A 655 19.66 4.03 4.38
CA ALA A 655 18.58 3.32 5.08
C ALA A 655 18.94 1.84 5.30
N ILE A 656 18.38 1.24 6.35
CA ILE A 656 18.47 -0.20 6.62
C ILE A 656 17.07 -0.73 7.03
N PRO A 657 16.78 -2.02 6.78
CA PRO A 657 15.60 -2.70 7.33
C PRO A 657 15.57 -2.66 8.86
N SER A 658 16.61 -3.23 9.45
CA SER A 658 17.00 -3.23 10.85
C SER A 658 18.52 -3.45 10.88
N VAL A 659 19.15 -3.22 12.03
CA VAL A 659 20.57 -3.57 12.21
C VAL A 659 20.74 -5.08 12.21
N SER A 660 19.84 -5.83 12.86
CA SER A 660 19.87 -7.30 12.90
C SER A 660 19.83 -7.98 11.53
N LEU A 661 19.18 -7.34 10.54
CA LEU A 661 19.05 -7.83 9.17
C LEU A 661 20.13 -7.29 8.21
N THR A 662 21.10 -6.52 8.71
CA THR A 662 22.14 -5.89 7.89
C THR A 662 23.51 -6.52 8.16
N ASP A 663 24.18 -7.01 7.12
CA ASP A 663 25.60 -7.41 7.23
C ASP A 663 26.46 -6.17 7.46
N THR A 664 26.95 -6.03 8.69
CA THR A 664 27.71 -4.85 9.11
C THR A 664 29.19 -4.90 8.81
N SER A 665 29.69 -5.93 8.15
CA SER A 665 31.11 -6.04 7.82
C SER A 665 31.51 -5.10 6.67
N HIS A 666 32.59 -4.34 6.87
CA HIS A 666 33.17 -3.47 5.85
C HIS A 666 33.95 -4.25 4.80
N LYS A 667 33.85 -3.78 3.55
CA LYS A 667 34.76 -4.18 2.50
C LYS A 667 35.06 -3.02 1.57
N ALA A 668 36.33 -2.71 1.47
CA ALA A 668 36.86 -1.71 0.56
C ALA A 668 36.54 -2.08 -0.90
N LEU A 669 35.97 -1.13 -1.66
CA LEU A 669 35.55 -1.34 -3.05
C LEU A 669 36.53 -0.77 -4.09
N GLN A 670 37.75 -0.37 -3.73
CA GLN A 670 38.68 0.26 -4.67
C GLN A 670 39.02 -0.66 -5.85
N ASP A 671 39.24 -1.96 -5.58
CA ASP A 671 39.56 -2.97 -6.61
C ASP A 671 38.35 -3.80 -7.06
N ALA A 672 37.14 -3.44 -6.61
CA ALA A 672 35.95 -4.23 -6.88
C ALA A 672 35.56 -4.20 -8.36
N ARG A 673 35.34 -5.38 -8.93
CA ARG A 673 34.96 -5.55 -10.35
C ARG A 673 33.46 -5.35 -10.55
N VAL A 674 33.10 -4.74 -11.68
CA VAL A 674 31.71 -4.44 -12.03
C VAL A 674 31.21 -5.35 -13.17
N LEU A 675 30.03 -5.93 -12.99
CA LEU A 675 29.23 -6.48 -14.07
C LEU A 675 28.10 -5.49 -14.38
N ALA A 676 28.19 -4.80 -15.51
CA ALA A 676 27.21 -3.78 -15.91
C ALA A 676 26.33 -4.32 -17.05
N MET A 677 25.03 -4.48 -16.84
CA MET A 677 24.13 -5.04 -17.84
C MET A 677 22.94 -4.10 -18.07
N GLY A 678 22.42 -4.05 -19.29
CA GLY A 678 21.25 -3.20 -19.55
C GLY A 678 20.68 -3.30 -20.95
N ALA A 679 19.49 -2.71 -21.13
CA ALA A 679 18.80 -2.61 -22.41
C ALA A 679 18.51 -1.16 -22.76
N SER A 680 18.85 -0.77 -23.99
CA SER A 680 18.47 0.52 -24.59
C SER A 680 17.30 0.40 -25.55
N LYS A 681 17.02 -0.82 -26.01
CA LYS A 681 15.94 -1.18 -26.93
C LYS A 681 15.13 -2.33 -26.34
N PHE A 682 13.84 -2.35 -26.67
CA PHE A 682 12.89 -3.33 -26.13
C PHE A 682 12.00 -3.90 -27.25
N PRO A 683 12.52 -4.80 -28.11
CA PRO A 683 11.83 -5.25 -29.31
C PRO A 683 10.65 -6.21 -29.07
N ASN A 684 10.54 -6.82 -27.89
CA ASN A 684 9.60 -7.93 -27.60
C ASN A 684 8.67 -7.72 -26.39
N SER A 685 8.19 -6.49 -26.13
CA SER A 685 7.12 -6.30 -25.13
C SER A 685 5.76 -6.73 -25.71
N GLN A 686 5.45 -8.03 -25.67
CA GLN A 686 4.17 -8.57 -26.14
C GLN A 686 2.98 -8.29 -25.18
N GLN A 687 3.17 -7.54 -24.08
CA GLN A 687 2.16 -7.41 -23.02
C GLN A 687 1.86 -5.98 -22.52
N ASN A 688 2.37 -4.92 -23.16
CA ASN A 688 1.95 -3.52 -22.98
C ASN A 688 2.67 -2.65 -24.05
N PRO A 689 2.24 -1.40 -24.36
CA PRO A 689 2.86 -0.61 -25.42
C PRO A 689 4.36 -0.48 -25.15
N LEU A 690 5.17 -0.72 -26.19
CA LEU A 690 6.63 -0.86 -26.15
C LEU A 690 7.27 0.15 -25.17
N PRO A 691 8.06 -0.31 -24.16
CA PRO A 691 8.75 0.58 -23.25
C PRO A 691 9.60 1.60 -24.02
N LYS A 692 9.56 2.86 -23.57
CA LYS A 692 10.31 3.96 -24.18
C LYS A 692 11.79 3.59 -24.29
N PRO A 693 12.47 3.78 -25.44
CA PRO A 693 13.90 3.54 -25.55
C PRO A 693 14.70 4.32 -24.50
N LEU A 694 15.78 3.71 -24.00
CA LEU A 694 16.71 4.30 -23.03
C LEU A 694 18.07 4.56 -23.71
N PRO A 695 18.17 5.60 -24.56
CA PRO A 695 19.36 5.85 -25.36
C PRO A 695 20.62 6.15 -24.53
N ALA A 696 20.50 6.58 -23.26
CA ALA A 696 21.67 6.85 -22.42
C ALA A 696 22.36 5.56 -21.90
N VAL A 697 21.63 4.45 -21.80
CA VAL A 697 22.13 3.17 -21.23
C VAL A 697 23.45 2.68 -21.85
N PRO A 698 23.64 2.64 -23.18
CA PRO A 698 24.91 2.17 -23.75
C PRO A 698 26.10 3.05 -23.34
N VAL A 699 25.89 4.35 -23.17
CA VAL A 699 26.92 5.29 -22.72
C VAL A 699 27.18 5.12 -21.23
N GLU A 700 26.15 4.91 -20.41
CA GLU A 700 26.27 4.61 -18.99
C GLU A 700 27.13 3.37 -18.75
N LEU A 701 26.72 2.22 -19.30
CA LEU A 701 27.40 0.93 -19.10
C LEU A 701 28.86 0.98 -19.57
N SER A 702 29.10 1.55 -20.76
CA SER A 702 30.45 1.63 -21.31
C SER A 702 31.33 2.61 -20.55
N THR A 703 30.78 3.69 -20.00
CA THR A 703 31.54 4.66 -19.20
C THR A 703 31.95 4.05 -17.87
N ILE A 704 31.04 3.36 -17.19
CA ILE A 704 31.34 2.65 -15.92
C ILE A 704 32.52 1.69 -16.10
N VAL A 705 32.46 0.81 -17.10
CA VAL A 705 33.43 -0.27 -17.29
C VAL A 705 34.73 0.19 -17.97
N LYS A 706 34.69 1.18 -18.87
CA LYS A 706 35.91 1.60 -19.60
C LYS A 706 36.67 2.71 -18.89
N LYS A 707 36.01 3.54 -18.08
CA LYS A 707 36.63 4.72 -17.46
C LYS A 707 36.88 4.56 -15.97
N PHE A 708 35.93 4.01 -15.22
CA PHE A 708 36.00 4.06 -13.76
C PHE A 708 36.35 2.73 -13.12
N ARG A 709 35.90 1.59 -13.67
CA ARG A 709 36.04 0.29 -13.01
C ARG A 709 36.34 -0.83 -13.99
N GLN A 710 37.24 -1.73 -13.61
CA GLN A 710 37.47 -2.95 -14.38
C GLN A 710 36.23 -3.87 -14.30
N GLY A 711 35.85 -4.46 -15.42
CA GLY A 711 34.60 -5.19 -15.48
C GLY A 711 34.24 -5.73 -16.85
N GLN A 712 32.99 -6.16 -16.96
CA GLN A 712 32.36 -6.56 -18.20
C GLN A 712 31.02 -5.83 -18.32
N PHE A 713 30.63 -5.44 -19.54
CA PHE A 713 29.27 -5.00 -19.79
C PHE A 713 28.57 -5.81 -20.88
N LEU A 714 27.25 -5.97 -20.74
CA LEU A 714 26.35 -6.66 -21.68
C LEU A 714 25.21 -5.72 -22.04
N LEU A 715 24.86 -5.64 -23.32
CA LEU A 715 23.87 -4.69 -23.83
C LEU A 715 22.83 -5.39 -24.68
N ASN A 716 21.56 -4.98 -24.55
CA ASN A 716 20.44 -5.43 -25.39
C ASN A 716 20.34 -6.96 -25.47
N GLU A 717 20.59 -7.57 -26.62
CA GLU A 717 20.49 -9.02 -26.85
C GLU A 717 21.30 -9.86 -25.86
N GLU A 718 22.36 -9.30 -25.30
CA GLU A 718 23.20 -9.95 -24.31
C GLU A 718 22.69 -9.77 -22.86
N PHE A 719 21.78 -8.82 -22.62
CA PHE A 719 21.20 -8.54 -21.31
C PHE A 719 20.05 -9.51 -20.98
N THR A 720 20.41 -10.77 -20.76
CA THR A 720 19.47 -11.85 -20.41
C THR A 720 19.71 -12.34 -18.99
N LEU A 721 18.66 -12.94 -18.39
CA LEU A 721 18.76 -13.54 -17.06
C LEU A 721 19.76 -14.71 -17.03
N ASP A 722 19.80 -15.51 -18.10
CA ASP A 722 20.71 -16.64 -18.21
C ASP A 722 22.17 -16.17 -18.28
N ASN A 723 22.46 -15.09 -19.00
CA ASN A 723 23.81 -14.51 -19.01
C ASN A 723 24.20 -13.95 -17.64
N LEU A 724 23.28 -13.29 -16.93
CA LEU A 724 23.54 -12.82 -15.57
C LEU A 724 23.92 -13.99 -14.65
N ARG A 725 23.16 -15.09 -14.70
CA ARG A 725 23.42 -16.29 -13.90
C ARG A 725 24.74 -16.95 -14.28
N GLU A 726 25.02 -17.10 -15.58
CA GLU A 726 26.19 -17.82 -16.05
C GLU A 726 27.49 -17.07 -15.79
N ILE A 727 27.57 -15.76 -16.07
CA ILE A 727 28.85 -15.05 -15.86
C ILE A 727 29.15 -14.91 -14.38
N ARG A 728 28.13 -14.75 -13.52
CA ARG A 728 28.32 -14.74 -12.07
C ARG A 728 28.82 -16.08 -11.53
N ARG A 729 28.51 -17.20 -12.20
CA ARG A 729 29.10 -18.51 -11.86
C ARG A 729 30.56 -18.62 -12.28
N GLN A 730 30.96 -17.95 -13.36
CA GLN A 730 32.30 -18.10 -13.95
C GLN A 730 33.33 -17.11 -13.39
N GLN A 731 32.91 -15.89 -13.06
CA GLN A 731 33.78 -14.81 -12.63
C GLN A 731 33.23 -14.06 -11.43
N ARG A 732 34.16 -13.54 -10.62
CA ARG A 732 33.84 -12.71 -9.46
C ARG A 732 33.54 -11.27 -9.87
N PHE A 733 32.36 -10.79 -9.47
CA PHE A 733 31.97 -9.38 -9.54
C PHE A 733 31.42 -8.96 -8.18
N ASP A 734 32.03 -7.93 -7.58
CA ASP A 734 31.60 -7.40 -6.28
C ASP A 734 30.47 -6.38 -6.46
N ILE A 735 30.33 -5.81 -7.66
CA ILE A 735 29.27 -4.86 -8.01
C ILE A 735 28.51 -5.39 -9.23
N VAL A 736 27.19 -5.39 -9.15
CA VAL A 736 26.30 -5.66 -10.27
C VAL A 736 25.48 -4.41 -10.53
N HIS A 737 25.47 -3.94 -11.78
CA HIS A 737 24.73 -2.75 -12.19
C HIS A 737 23.76 -3.12 -13.31
N LEU A 738 22.48 -2.86 -13.10
CA LEU A 738 21.41 -3.16 -14.04
C LEU A 738 20.77 -1.83 -14.50
N ALA A 739 20.89 -1.49 -15.78
CA ALA A 739 20.34 -0.27 -16.37
C ALA A 739 19.22 -0.61 -17.37
N THR A 740 17.97 -0.42 -16.96
CA THR A 740 16.79 -0.86 -17.73
C THR A 740 15.50 -0.23 -17.18
N HIS A 741 14.33 -0.64 -17.70
CA HIS A 741 13.04 -0.36 -17.08
C HIS A 741 12.76 -1.31 -15.92
N ALA A 742 12.17 -0.78 -14.87
CA ALA A 742 11.53 -1.54 -13.83
C ALA A 742 10.19 -0.87 -13.50
N GLY A 743 9.27 -1.62 -12.90
CA GLY A 743 7.99 -1.06 -12.50
C GLY A 743 7.12 -2.04 -11.73
N PHE A 744 6.01 -1.50 -11.24
CA PHE A 744 4.96 -2.24 -10.56
C PHE A 744 3.76 -2.37 -11.49
N THR A 745 3.21 -3.58 -11.67
CA THR A 745 1.91 -3.71 -12.34
C THR A 745 0.78 -3.46 -11.34
N PRO A 746 -0.21 -2.58 -11.62
CA PRO A 746 -1.25 -2.13 -10.67
C PRO A 746 -2.26 -3.19 -10.15
N GLU A 747 -2.02 -4.49 -10.35
CA GLU A 747 -3.07 -5.53 -10.31
C GLU A 747 -2.89 -6.63 -9.25
N GLN A 748 -1.87 -6.60 -8.39
CA GLN A 748 -1.69 -7.51 -7.24
C GLN A 748 -0.38 -7.17 -6.51
N GLN A 749 -0.32 -7.39 -5.18
CA GLN A 749 0.81 -7.12 -4.27
C GLN A 749 2.13 -7.87 -4.57
N ASN A 750 2.32 -8.45 -5.77
CA ASN A 750 3.52 -9.26 -6.03
C ASN A 750 3.96 -9.32 -7.50
N ARG A 751 4.07 -8.16 -8.17
CA ARG A 751 4.56 -8.08 -9.56
C ARG A 751 5.45 -6.87 -9.86
N ALA A 752 6.28 -6.45 -8.91
CA ALA A 752 7.44 -5.63 -9.26
C ALA A 752 8.32 -6.44 -10.23
N TYR A 753 8.75 -5.83 -11.34
CA TYR A 753 9.62 -6.48 -12.32
C TYR A 753 10.80 -5.61 -12.74
N ILE A 754 11.91 -6.26 -13.10
CA ILE A 754 13.04 -5.69 -13.84
C ILE A 754 12.94 -6.23 -15.27
N GLU A 755 12.90 -5.35 -16.27
CA GLU A 755 12.81 -5.72 -17.69
C GLU A 755 14.20 -6.14 -18.20
N PHE A 756 14.40 -7.43 -18.46
CA PHE A 756 15.53 -7.96 -19.21
C PHE A 756 15.18 -8.01 -20.70
N TRP A 757 16.16 -8.27 -21.56
CA TRP A 757 15.93 -8.36 -23.00
C TRP A 757 14.91 -9.42 -23.40
N ASP A 758 14.94 -10.57 -22.71
CA ASP A 758 14.19 -11.78 -23.03
C ASP A 758 13.13 -12.14 -21.98
N ALA A 759 13.09 -11.43 -20.85
CA ALA A 759 12.24 -11.77 -19.72
C ALA A 759 11.94 -10.57 -18.81
N ARG A 760 10.92 -10.72 -17.96
CA ARG A 760 10.69 -9.85 -16.81
C ARG A 760 11.07 -10.61 -15.55
N MET A 761 12.14 -10.18 -14.87
CA MET A 761 12.52 -10.75 -13.58
C MET A 761 11.62 -10.17 -12.50
N ARG A 762 10.86 -11.03 -11.83
CA ARG A 762 10.01 -10.65 -10.71
C ARG A 762 10.78 -10.54 -9.41
N LEU A 763 10.16 -9.84 -8.49
CA LEU A 763 10.65 -9.57 -7.15
C LEU A 763 11.03 -10.85 -6.36
N ASN A 764 10.20 -11.89 -6.39
CA ASN A 764 10.49 -13.19 -5.75
C ASN A 764 11.57 -14.01 -6.47
N GLU A 765 11.89 -13.70 -7.74
CA GLU A 765 12.90 -14.41 -8.53
C GLU A 765 14.32 -13.92 -8.25
N LEU A 766 14.49 -12.79 -7.56
CA LEU A 766 15.81 -12.29 -7.13
C LEU A 766 16.58 -13.32 -6.31
N ARG A 767 15.91 -14.03 -5.40
CA ARG A 767 16.54 -15.09 -4.59
C ARG A 767 17.15 -16.21 -5.44
N GLN A 768 16.65 -16.42 -6.66
CA GLN A 768 17.14 -17.47 -7.56
C GLN A 768 18.46 -17.12 -8.25
N VAL A 769 18.91 -15.86 -8.21
CA VAL A 769 20.21 -15.42 -8.76
C VAL A 769 21.37 -15.75 -7.80
N LYS A 770 21.08 -16.30 -6.61
CA LYS A 770 22.09 -16.70 -5.61
C LYS A 770 23.07 -15.57 -5.29
N TRP A 771 22.57 -14.40 -4.90
CA TRP A 771 23.40 -13.25 -4.52
C TRP A 771 24.36 -13.56 -3.36
N TYR A 772 23.94 -14.48 -2.48
CA TYR A 772 24.67 -15.02 -1.34
C TYR A 772 25.80 -16.01 -1.69
N ALA A 773 25.83 -16.57 -2.90
CA ALA A 773 26.87 -17.54 -3.27
C ALA A 773 28.20 -16.82 -3.47
N PRO A 774 29.32 -17.28 -2.86
CA PRO A 774 30.61 -16.65 -3.03
C PRO A 774 30.96 -16.51 -4.51
N PRO A 775 31.28 -15.29 -4.96
CA PRO A 775 31.44 -14.07 -4.16
C PRO A 775 30.12 -13.31 -3.93
N THR A 776 29.89 -12.92 -2.67
CA THR A 776 28.80 -12.04 -2.24
C THR A 776 28.86 -10.72 -3.02
N VAL A 777 27.69 -10.25 -3.49
CA VAL A 777 27.58 -8.95 -4.15
C VAL A 777 27.51 -7.85 -3.09
N GLU A 778 28.51 -6.96 -3.12
CA GLU A 778 28.65 -5.85 -2.18
C GLU A 778 27.71 -4.70 -2.50
N LEU A 779 27.42 -4.51 -3.78
CA LEU A 779 26.54 -3.45 -4.27
C LEU A 779 25.77 -3.92 -5.50
N LEU A 780 24.45 -3.93 -5.39
CA LEU A 780 23.54 -4.02 -6.52
C LEU A 780 23.05 -2.61 -6.86
N VAL A 781 23.34 -2.12 -8.06
CA VAL A 781 22.83 -0.85 -8.56
C VAL A 781 21.67 -1.14 -9.52
N LEU A 782 20.47 -0.73 -9.14
CA LEU A 782 19.27 -0.80 -9.96
C LEU A 782 19.03 0.58 -10.58
N SER A 783 19.66 0.83 -11.74
CA SER A 783 19.50 2.04 -12.54
C SER A 783 18.21 1.93 -13.37
N ALA A 784 17.07 1.91 -12.67
CA ALA A 784 15.75 1.66 -13.22
C ALA A 784 14.66 2.31 -12.36
N CYS A 785 13.53 2.69 -12.98
CA CYS A 785 12.42 3.38 -12.32
C CYS A 785 11.83 2.60 -11.14
N GLU A 786 11.49 3.33 -10.06
CA GLU A 786 10.75 2.84 -8.88
C GLU A 786 11.37 1.62 -8.16
N THR A 787 12.67 1.40 -8.26
CA THR A 787 13.30 0.19 -7.71
C THR A 787 13.55 0.17 -6.19
N ALA A 788 13.52 1.33 -5.51
CA ALA A 788 13.54 1.41 -4.05
C ALA A 788 12.14 1.49 -3.44
N LEU A 789 11.11 1.57 -4.30
CA LEU A 789 9.72 1.71 -3.91
C LEU A 789 9.07 0.34 -3.77
N GLY A 790 8.24 0.17 -2.76
CA GLY A 790 7.17 -0.82 -2.71
C GLY A 790 5.82 -0.09 -2.65
N ASP A 791 4.69 -0.75 -2.89
CA ASP A 791 3.39 -0.18 -2.48
C ASP A 791 3.38 0.05 -0.95
N GLU A 792 2.36 0.70 -0.39
CA GLU A 792 2.23 0.83 1.06
C GLU A 792 2.25 -0.52 1.77
N GLU A 793 2.11 -1.65 1.05
CA GLU A 793 2.15 -3.04 1.53
C GLU A 793 3.50 -3.77 1.35
N THR A 794 4.45 -3.22 0.59
CA THR A 794 5.68 -3.90 0.15
C THR A 794 6.90 -3.33 0.87
N GLU A 795 7.57 -4.15 1.68
CA GLU A 795 8.72 -3.73 2.50
C GLU A 795 9.96 -3.37 1.65
N PHE A 796 10.25 -2.07 1.47
CA PHE A 796 11.41 -1.52 0.71
C PHE A 796 11.54 -1.93 -0.77
N GLY A 797 10.49 -2.48 -1.38
CA GLY A 797 10.51 -2.84 -2.79
C GLY A 797 11.62 -3.82 -3.18
N PHE A 798 12.18 -3.64 -4.39
CA PHE A 798 13.31 -4.41 -4.89
C PHE A 798 14.57 -4.27 -4.03
N ALA A 799 14.75 -3.12 -3.37
CA ALA A 799 15.92 -2.88 -2.53
C ALA A 799 15.90 -3.72 -1.24
N GLY A 800 14.77 -3.76 -0.53
CA GLY A 800 14.61 -4.60 0.67
C GLY A 800 14.79 -6.08 0.36
N LEU A 801 14.20 -6.52 -0.75
CA LEU A 801 14.27 -7.89 -1.18
C LEU A 801 15.62 -8.32 -1.74
N ALA A 802 16.35 -7.44 -2.40
CA ALA A 802 17.70 -7.78 -2.82
C ALA A 802 18.64 -7.89 -1.61
N VAL A 803 18.49 -7.04 -0.59
CA VAL A 803 19.20 -7.18 0.70
C VAL A 803 18.88 -8.54 1.32
N GLN A 804 17.59 -8.88 1.42
CA GLN A 804 17.14 -10.19 1.91
C GLN A 804 17.64 -11.37 1.05
N ALA A 805 17.75 -11.18 -0.27
CA ALA A 805 18.26 -12.19 -1.19
C ALA A 805 19.80 -12.36 -1.09
N GLY A 806 20.49 -11.56 -0.27
CA GLY A 806 21.89 -11.72 0.08
C GLY A 806 22.86 -10.76 -0.60
N VAL A 807 22.41 -9.62 -1.13
CA VAL A 807 23.32 -8.51 -1.47
C VAL A 807 23.55 -7.66 -0.22
N LYS A 808 24.77 -7.12 -0.05
CA LYS A 808 25.02 -6.28 1.13
C LYS A 808 24.34 -4.91 1.07
N SER A 809 24.25 -4.35 -0.12
CA SER A 809 23.69 -3.02 -0.34
C SER A 809 23.04 -2.91 -1.70
N VAL A 810 21.99 -2.10 -1.76
CA VAL A 810 21.28 -1.79 -2.99
C VAL A 810 21.21 -0.29 -3.17
N LEU A 811 21.57 0.20 -4.35
CA LEU A 811 21.30 1.57 -4.78
C LEU A 811 20.14 1.52 -5.78
N ALA A 812 19.00 2.11 -5.42
CA ALA A 812 17.77 2.00 -6.18
C ALA A 812 16.95 3.30 -6.13
N SER A 813 15.99 3.47 -7.05
CA SER A 813 15.26 4.73 -7.21
C SER A 813 13.89 4.77 -6.54
N LEU A 814 13.55 5.86 -5.88
CA LEU A 814 12.28 6.09 -5.17
C LEU A 814 11.10 6.43 -6.11
N TRP A 815 11.39 6.84 -7.35
CA TRP A 815 10.40 7.22 -8.36
C TRP A 815 10.91 6.94 -9.78
N SER A 816 10.08 7.27 -10.78
CA SER A 816 10.46 7.24 -12.19
C SER A 816 11.48 8.34 -12.52
N VAL A 817 12.66 7.93 -12.99
CA VAL A 817 13.83 8.81 -13.18
C VAL A 817 14.03 9.25 -14.64
N ASP A 818 14.66 10.40 -14.85
CA ASP A 818 15.09 10.87 -16.17
C ASP A 818 16.32 10.09 -16.64
N ASP A 819 16.27 9.52 -17.85
CA ASP A 819 17.35 8.70 -18.46
C ASP A 819 18.71 9.43 -18.44
N VAL A 820 18.74 10.73 -18.81
CA VAL A 820 19.98 11.51 -18.88
C VAL A 820 20.46 11.94 -17.49
N GLY A 821 19.53 12.33 -16.62
CA GLY A 821 19.82 12.62 -15.21
C GLY A 821 20.39 11.42 -14.48
N THR A 822 19.89 10.22 -14.79
CA THR A 822 20.39 8.96 -14.22
C THR A 822 21.79 8.64 -14.73
N LEU A 823 22.05 8.78 -16.04
CA LEU A 823 23.40 8.70 -16.59
C LEU A 823 24.35 9.66 -15.85
N ALA A 824 23.93 10.91 -15.61
CA ALA A 824 24.74 11.91 -14.92
C ALA A 824 25.07 11.47 -13.48
N LEU A 825 24.06 11.03 -12.71
CA LEU A 825 24.24 10.58 -11.34
C LEU A 825 25.12 9.32 -11.26
N MET A 826 24.84 8.30 -12.07
CA MET A 826 25.58 7.03 -12.03
C MET A 826 27.03 7.21 -12.48
N THR A 827 27.26 8.04 -13.50
CA THR A 827 28.63 8.37 -13.95
C THR A 827 29.43 9.03 -12.83
N GLU A 828 28.85 10.01 -12.14
CA GLU A 828 29.53 10.69 -11.04
C GLU A 828 29.65 9.80 -9.80
N PHE A 829 28.65 8.97 -9.49
CA PHE A 829 28.72 7.99 -8.40
C PHE A 829 29.90 7.03 -8.58
N TYR A 830 30.06 6.42 -9.76
CA TYR A 830 31.18 5.52 -10.03
C TYR A 830 32.53 6.24 -10.09
N HIS A 831 32.54 7.50 -10.58
CA HIS A 831 33.72 8.35 -10.51
C HIS A 831 34.16 8.56 -9.05
N GLN A 832 33.25 8.94 -8.16
CA GLN A 832 33.53 9.13 -6.74
C GLN A 832 33.92 7.81 -6.06
N LEU A 833 33.24 6.71 -6.36
CA LEU A 833 33.54 5.38 -5.83
C LEU A 833 34.92 4.85 -6.27
N SER A 834 35.51 5.40 -7.34
CA SER A 834 36.88 5.08 -7.78
C SER A 834 37.96 5.91 -7.09
N GLN A 835 37.60 6.94 -6.32
CA GLN A 835 38.55 7.82 -5.65
C GLN A 835 39.11 7.16 -4.39
N ALA A 836 40.43 7.17 -4.23
CA ALA A 836 41.10 6.61 -3.05
C ALA A 836 40.69 7.28 -1.72
N SER A 837 40.20 8.53 -1.77
CA SER A 837 39.71 9.27 -0.60
C SER A 837 38.28 8.91 -0.19
N VAL A 838 37.58 8.11 -0.98
CA VAL A 838 36.21 7.66 -0.71
C VAL A 838 36.28 6.24 -0.15
N THR A 839 35.92 6.12 1.13
CA THR A 839 36.02 4.87 1.89
C THR A 839 34.70 4.11 2.01
N THR A 840 33.57 4.76 1.70
CA THR A 840 32.22 4.19 1.83
C THR A 840 31.36 4.39 0.57
N LYS A 841 30.39 3.50 0.36
CA LYS A 841 29.40 3.58 -0.75
C LYS A 841 28.54 4.84 -0.60
N ALA A 842 28.13 5.15 0.63
CA ALA A 842 27.27 6.29 0.90
C ALA A 842 27.99 7.63 0.68
N ASP A 843 29.30 7.74 0.97
CA ASP A 843 30.07 8.94 0.66
C ASP A 843 30.21 9.16 -0.86
N ALA A 844 30.35 8.09 -1.64
CA ALA A 844 30.35 8.19 -3.10
C ALA A 844 29.03 8.78 -3.62
N LEU A 845 27.90 8.30 -3.10
CA LEU A 845 26.57 8.80 -3.46
C LEU A 845 26.38 10.25 -3.02
N GLN A 846 26.74 10.59 -1.78
CA GLN A 846 26.65 11.95 -1.26
C GLN A 846 27.41 12.94 -2.14
N LYS A 847 28.67 12.63 -2.49
CA LYS A 847 29.47 13.51 -3.34
C LYS A 847 28.85 13.69 -4.72
N ALA A 848 28.29 12.62 -5.31
CA ALA A 848 27.60 12.72 -6.59
C ALA A 848 26.33 13.60 -6.52
N GLN A 849 25.53 13.42 -5.46
CA GLN A 849 24.34 14.23 -5.21
C GLN A 849 24.68 15.70 -5.02
N ILE A 850 25.71 16.02 -4.24
CA ILE A 850 26.19 17.40 -4.03
C ILE A 850 26.72 18.01 -5.33
N ALA A 851 27.45 17.23 -6.15
CA ALA A 851 27.98 17.73 -7.42
C ALA A 851 26.84 18.09 -8.40
N MET A 852 25.78 17.28 -8.46
CA MET A 852 24.58 17.58 -9.25
C MET A 852 23.80 18.78 -8.69
N LEU A 853 23.55 18.80 -7.38
CA LEU A 853 22.92 19.92 -6.67
C LEU A 853 23.59 21.26 -6.99
N ARG A 854 24.93 21.30 -6.98
CA ARG A 854 25.72 22.50 -7.28
C ARG A 854 25.84 22.82 -8.77
N GLY A 855 25.18 22.07 -9.65
CA GLY A 855 25.26 22.24 -11.10
C GLY A 855 26.64 21.95 -11.70
N GLN A 856 27.52 21.28 -10.95
CA GLN A 856 28.85 20.92 -11.41
C GLN A 856 28.75 19.88 -12.53
N ILE A 857 27.85 18.90 -12.36
CA ILE A 857 27.49 17.92 -13.37
C ILE A 857 26.30 18.45 -14.20
N ARG A 858 26.50 18.61 -15.51
CA ARG A 858 25.49 19.19 -16.43
C ARG A 858 25.72 18.75 -17.87
N ILE A 859 24.73 18.96 -18.73
CA ILE A 859 24.90 18.83 -20.18
C ILE A 859 25.25 20.19 -20.77
N GLU A 860 26.37 20.24 -21.49
CA GLU A 860 26.86 21.43 -22.17
C GLU A 860 27.36 21.04 -23.57
N SER A 861 26.83 21.66 -24.63
CA SER A 861 27.23 21.36 -26.02
C SER A 861 27.15 19.86 -26.40
N GLY A 862 26.11 19.16 -25.94
CA GLY A 862 25.90 17.74 -26.23
C GLY A 862 26.87 16.79 -25.52
N GLN A 863 27.54 17.25 -24.45
CA GLN A 863 28.46 16.48 -23.62
C GLN A 863 28.04 16.57 -22.16
N LEU A 864 28.22 15.48 -21.41
CA LEU A 864 28.17 15.52 -19.95
C LEU A 864 29.52 16.09 -19.47
N VAL A 865 29.45 17.24 -18.80
CA VAL A 865 30.59 18.00 -18.29
C VAL A 865 30.52 18.13 -16.77
N GLY A 866 31.64 18.43 -16.12
CA GLY A 866 31.76 18.44 -14.65
C GLY A 866 32.59 17.29 -14.07
N LEU A 867 32.90 16.31 -14.92
CA LEU A 867 33.79 15.19 -14.63
C LEU A 867 35.20 15.53 -15.09
N GLU A 868 36.22 14.89 -14.51
CA GLU A 868 37.59 14.94 -15.05
C GLU A 868 37.66 14.42 -16.49
N THR A 869 36.70 13.57 -16.89
CA THR A 869 36.63 13.00 -18.24
C THR A 869 35.33 13.38 -18.94
N LYS A 870 35.44 13.89 -20.18
CA LYS A 870 34.27 14.22 -21.00
C LYS A 870 33.54 12.95 -21.45
N VAL A 871 32.21 12.91 -21.31
CA VAL A 871 31.36 11.82 -21.80
C VAL A 871 30.50 12.34 -22.94
N ILE A 872 30.64 11.72 -24.11
CA ILE A 872 29.93 12.12 -25.34
C ILE A 872 28.56 11.44 -25.34
N LEU A 873 27.49 12.21 -25.51
CA LEU A 873 26.13 11.68 -25.53
C LEU A 873 25.78 11.05 -26.90
N PRO A 874 24.81 10.11 -26.93
CA PRO A 874 24.23 9.60 -28.17
C PRO A 874 23.57 10.72 -28.99
N PRO A 875 23.53 10.64 -30.33
CA PRO A 875 22.82 11.61 -31.18
C PRO A 875 21.39 11.90 -30.72
N GLU A 876 20.65 10.87 -30.32
CA GLU A 876 19.26 10.93 -29.86
C GLU A 876 19.08 11.76 -28.57
N VAL A 877 20.17 11.95 -27.82
CA VAL A 877 20.21 12.75 -26.59
C VAL A 877 20.85 14.13 -26.85
N LYS A 878 21.78 14.22 -27.81
CA LYS A 878 22.50 15.45 -28.19
C LYS A 878 21.61 16.57 -28.72
N GLU A 879 20.44 16.25 -29.27
CA GLU A 879 19.50 17.26 -29.79
C GLU A 879 18.79 18.06 -28.68
N ARG A 880 19.00 17.72 -27.41
CA ARG A 880 18.44 18.44 -26.25
C ARG A 880 19.40 19.56 -25.83
N SER A 881 18.83 20.72 -25.51
CA SER A 881 19.52 21.92 -25.02
C SER A 881 20.42 21.65 -23.81
N ASP A 882 21.29 22.61 -23.47
CA ASP A 882 22.05 22.57 -22.21
C ASP A 882 21.10 22.33 -21.02
N ARG A 883 21.46 21.40 -20.12
CA ARG A 883 20.63 20.98 -18.96
C ARG A 883 21.45 21.01 -17.69
N ILE A 884 20.89 21.59 -16.63
CA ILE A 884 21.44 21.56 -15.27
C ILE A 884 20.58 20.61 -14.45
N PHE A 885 21.22 19.80 -13.58
CA PHE A 885 20.57 18.78 -12.77
C PHE A 885 20.51 19.14 -11.28
N SER A 886 20.37 20.44 -10.96
CA SER A 886 20.40 20.94 -9.57
C SER A 886 19.13 20.64 -8.79
N HIS A 887 18.00 20.43 -9.47
CA HIS A 887 16.72 20.12 -8.82
C HIS A 887 16.77 18.75 -8.12
N PRO A 888 16.23 18.60 -6.88
CA PRO A 888 16.28 17.35 -6.12
C PRO A 888 15.80 16.12 -6.87
N TYR A 889 14.78 16.26 -7.73
CA TYR A 889 14.32 15.20 -8.64
C TYR A 889 15.45 14.35 -9.26
N TYR A 890 16.54 14.98 -9.67
CA TYR A 890 17.63 14.31 -10.39
C TYR A 890 18.63 13.58 -9.50
N TRP A 891 18.75 13.97 -8.22
CA TRP A 891 19.81 13.46 -7.34
C TRP A 891 19.29 12.82 -6.05
N SER A 892 18.15 13.25 -5.51
CA SER A 892 17.55 12.65 -4.31
C SER A 892 16.65 11.45 -4.59
N GLY A 893 16.45 11.12 -5.87
CA GLY A 893 15.64 9.98 -6.29
C GLY A 893 16.30 8.63 -6.08
N PHE A 894 17.60 8.57 -5.79
CA PHE A 894 18.28 7.31 -5.47
C PHE A 894 18.65 7.21 -4.00
N MET A 895 18.39 6.05 -3.42
CA MET A 895 18.66 5.75 -2.02
C MET A 895 19.51 4.49 -1.91
N LEU A 896 20.47 4.52 -0.98
CA LEU A 896 21.27 3.36 -0.61
C LEU A 896 20.60 2.64 0.57
N THR A 897 20.24 1.38 0.37
CA THR A 897 19.64 0.50 1.38
C THR A 897 20.57 -0.67 1.72
N GLY A 898 20.69 -1.03 3.00
CA GLY A 898 21.61 -2.05 3.49
C GLY A 898 22.92 -1.44 3.99
N SER A 899 24.02 -2.18 3.92
CA SER A 899 25.33 -1.80 4.50
C SER A 899 25.97 -0.61 3.76
N PRO A 900 26.06 0.59 4.34
CA PRO A 900 26.46 1.79 3.60
C PRO A 900 27.98 2.00 3.48
N TRP A 901 28.78 1.23 4.21
CA TRP A 901 30.24 1.38 4.31
C TRP A 901 31.03 0.53 3.32
#